data_AF-A0A3E2HM83-F1
#
_entry.id   AF-A0A3E2HM83-F1
#
_cell.length_a   1.000
_cell.length_b   1.000
_cell.length_c   1.000
_cell.angle_alpha   90.00
_cell.angle_beta   90.00
_cell.angle_gamma   90.00
#
_symmetry.space_group_name_H-M   'P 1'
#
loop_
_entity.id
_entity.type
_entity.pdbx_description
1 polymer ?
#
loop_
_entity_poly.entity_id
_entity_poly.type
_entity_poly.pdbx_seq_one_letter_code
_entity_poly.pdbx_strand_id
1 'polypeptide(L)'
;MVSDPEKIEHSVGAVNAPAESVADEKLAATRDFDGAFAFLRNEADESIVDVDEKKLVRKIDWLVMPILFGIYVLQYIDKSLINYANVMGLTKDTGMTAADFSYLATFFYVAFAVFQPAHAYLMQRFPTAKYLAVNIILWGVMLAGLIVVRLFLGTFEAASAPCLILITGMWYKRAEQPLRVGIWYLGVGAGTIIGALASYGFQFYTEKTFKSWQIMFLIFGLITIAWGLLVYFILPDSPMTSHLTQNEKIYAIERLRENLTGIENKTFKMEQLKETMFDMKTWLIVVIIIAGNVPTGASGSYSSTLIKGFGYTSKESALLNIPSGAISMIAVMGASWFAGRFNSRGWGIVALLAPGVLGGGLMAFLPRHNKAGKLAGIYLTSIFGPNLAMMYSWAAANYAGHTKKVSINAIILFAYGASNIIGPLTFTGYTAPEYIPAKVAIMACLALAIVAAIILRYWYVWENKRRDRRAAAEGYVHVQDIEFMDLTDKQNPEFSSFLLLQRRDFRLGILISLLLQALPNTFALPNPATMSHVILRRTARPLRLLSSKIVSSTSCPSIPRFTIDQRTFATTTTTNNSIIPSYKVNEKRLWDTIHDTAKWGSTPDGGIRRLALTDTDKSVREWFISTVQSLGCTVKIDQMGNLFAIRPGTSSSLAPIGIGSHLDTQPAGGRYDGILGVQAGIEILKVLHENGHTTYAPLAVIDWTNEEGARFNTGMVSSGVWSGRYTLDFAHALPAAEDKTQQTTMRSELERIGFLGTVPASYKENPLSGHFELHIEQGPILEDEGKKIGVVTGVQSMGWLVITVHGENQHSGTCPMARRACALTSAARMISRVEEIALAAGGLSTVGVINSWPQSPATVPNKVVFTVDLSHHSTEVREGMISDVCAESARIAQENKCTVEVEDIWNSPAVQFHDDCIGCVREAARGTVGEENVKEMMSGAGHDSVHTSDKCPTSMFALGAQVLLNSVLRYDDKLKKRGTIP
;
A
#
# COMPACT_ATOMS: atom_id res chain seq x y z
N MET A 1 -43.96 24.93 -60.01
CA MET A 1 -43.26 25.29 -61.25
C MET A 1 -42.47 26.56 -60.92
N VAL A 2 -41.14 26.66 -60.92
CA VAL A 2 -40.00 25.83 -61.32
C VAL A 2 -38.82 26.27 -60.42
N SER A 3 -37.88 25.36 -60.22
CA SER A 3 -36.65 25.38 -59.43
C SER A 3 -35.48 26.24 -59.99
N ASP A 4 -34.80 27.01 -59.11
CA ASP A 4 -33.34 27.05 -58.81
C ASP A 4 -32.27 27.34 -59.91
N PRO A 5 -30.99 27.64 -59.57
CA PRO A 5 -30.35 28.78 -58.86
C PRO A 5 -29.18 29.38 -59.71
N GLU A 6 -28.38 30.42 -59.39
CA GLU A 6 -27.33 30.53 -58.36
C GLU A 6 -26.43 31.77 -58.72
N LYS A 7 -25.94 32.52 -57.70
CA LYS A 7 -24.64 33.27 -57.60
C LYS A 7 -24.68 34.72 -57.06
N ILE A 8 -24.00 34.84 -55.91
CA ILE A 8 -23.00 35.86 -55.49
C ILE A 8 -23.47 37.16 -54.78
N GLU A 9 -22.90 37.29 -53.57
CA GLU A 9 -22.59 38.47 -52.73
C GLU A 9 -23.69 39.28 -52.02
N HIS A 10 -23.74 39.15 -50.68
CA HIS A 10 -23.33 40.18 -49.71
C HIS A 10 -23.55 39.69 -48.26
N SER A 11 -22.53 39.82 -47.39
CA SER A 11 -22.66 40.50 -46.08
C SER A 11 -21.41 40.32 -45.22
N VAL A 12 -20.87 41.47 -44.80
CA VAL A 12 -19.92 41.61 -43.69
C VAL A 12 -20.73 42.13 -42.49
N GLY A 13 -20.58 41.48 -41.32
CA GLY A 13 -20.84 42.10 -40.02
C GLY A 13 -21.69 41.28 -39.03
N ALA A 14 -21.04 40.45 -38.21
CA ALA A 14 -21.29 40.34 -36.77
C ALA A 14 -20.17 39.48 -36.12
N VAL A 15 -19.68 39.97 -34.98
CA VAL A 15 -18.47 39.56 -34.28
C VAL A 15 -18.69 38.24 -33.51
N ASN A 16 -17.64 37.40 -33.54
CA ASN A 16 -17.51 36.12 -32.86
C ASN A 16 -17.76 36.20 -31.34
N ALA A 17 -18.68 35.40 -30.83
CA ALA A 17 -18.66 34.89 -29.45
C ALA A 17 -17.73 33.65 -29.39
N PRO A 18 -16.98 33.40 -28.30
CA PRO A 18 -16.00 32.32 -28.25
C PRO A 18 -16.67 30.95 -28.16
N ALA A 19 -16.04 29.96 -28.81
CA ALA A 19 -16.43 28.56 -28.86
C ALA A 19 -16.41 27.80 -27.50
N GLU A 20 -16.24 28.49 -26.38
CA GLU A 20 -16.34 27.91 -25.02
C GLU A 20 -17.78 27.49 -24.67
N SER A 21 -18.79 28.20 -25.19
CA SER A 21 -20.18 27.94 -24.78
C SER A 21 -20.75 26.61 -25.29
N VAL A 22 -20.22 26.06 -26.39
CA VAL A 22 -20.75 24.82 -27.01
C VAL A 22 -20.15 23.56 -26.37
N ALA A 23 -18.92 23.66 -25.84
CA ALA A 23 -18.31 22.60 -25.05
C ALA A 23 -18.96 22.55 -23.65
N ASP A 24 -19.22 23.71 -23.05
CA ASP A 24 -19.94 23.80 -21.78
C ASP A 24 -21.41 23.37 -21.88
N GLU A 25 -22.11 23.64 -22.99
CA GLU A 25 -23.49 23.13 -23.18
C GLU A 25 -23.55 21.61 -23.36
N LYS A 26 -22.55 20.99 -24.00
CA LYS A 26 -22.47 19.53 -24.12
C LYS A 26 -21.98 18.85 -22.84
N LEU A 27 -21.15 19.50 -22.02
CA LEU A 27 -20.75 19.00 -20.69
C LEU A 27 -21.82 19.23 -19.62
N ALA A 28 -22.60 20.31 -19.70
CA ALA A 28 -23.69 20.61 -18.77
C ALA A 28 -24.86 19.61 -18.84
N ALA A 29 -25.00 18.87 -19.94
CA ALA A 29 -26.04 17.88 -20.14
C ALA A 29 -25.86 16.57 -19.33
N THR A 30 -24.75 16.40 -18.59
CA THR A 30 -24.36 15.14 -17.91
C THR A 30 -24.31 15.21 -16.38
N ARG A 31 -25.04 16.14 -15.74
CA ARG A 31 -25.02 16.31 -14.27
C ARG A 31 -25.87 15.25 -13.53
N ASP A 32 -25.28 14.10 -13.23
CA ASP A 32 -25.71 13.17 -12.15
C ASP A 32 -24.64 13.17 -11.04
N PHE A 33 -24.65 14.16 -10.16
CA PHE A 33 -23.78 14.19 -8.98
C PHE A 33 -24.35 13.33 -7.84
N ASP A 34 -23.48 12.62 -7.11
CA ASP A 34 -23.84 11.75 -5.98
C ASP A 34 -24.39 12.53 -4.77
N GLY A 35 -25.27 11.92 -3.96
CA GLY A 35 -25.84 12.53 -2.75
C GLY A 35 -24.80 12.99 -1.72
N ALA A 36 -23.64 12.34 -1.67
CA ALA A 36 -22.53 12.75 -0.79
C ALA A 36 -21.91 14.11 -1.19
N PHE A 37 -21.87 14.44 -2.49
CA PHE A 37 -21.35 15.73 -2.97
C PHE A 37 -22.29 16.88 -2.58
N ALA A 38 -23.61 16.65 -2.62
CA ALA A 38 -24.60 17.61 -2.16
C ALA A 38 -24.52 17.87 -0.64
N PHE A 39 -24.22 16.84 0.16
CA PHE A 39 -24.04 16.96 1.60
C PHE A 39 -22.79 17.79 1.95
N LEU A 40 -21.64 17.46 1.35
CA LEU A 40 -20.39 18.19 1.59
C LEU A 40 -20.48 19.66 1.18
N ARG A 41 -21.18 19.99 0.09
CA ARG A 41 -21.36 21.37 -0.37
C ARG A 41 -22.20 22.22 0.59
N ASN A 42 -23.15 21.61 1.30
CA ASN A 42 -24.01 22.31 2.25
C ASN A 42 -23.32 22.56 3.61
N GLU A 43 -22.24 21.85 3.91
CA GLU A 43 -21.52 21.93 5.20
C GLU A 43 -20.06 22.41 5.06
N ALA A 44 -19.68 22.92 3.89
CA ALA A 44 -18.31 23.33 3.56
C ALA A 44 -17.77 24.55 4.34
N ASP A 45 -18.53 25.12 5.27
CA ASP A 45 -18.18 26.33 6.03
C ASP A 45 -17.68 26.06 7.46
N GLU A 46 -17.67 24.81 7.92
CA GLU A 46 -17.12 24.46 9.24
C GLU A 46 -15.71 23.85 9.11
N SER A 47 -14.74 24.49 9.79
CA SER A 47 -13.35 24.06 9.90
C SER A 47 -13.27 22.58 10.31
N ILE A 48 -12.72 21.72 9.44
CA ILE A 48 -12.51 20.30 9.70
C ILE A 48 -11.64 20.15 10.96
N VAL A 49 -12.27 19.77 12.07
CA VAL A 49 -11.57 19.39 13.31
C VAL A 49 -10.78 18.11 13.05
N ASP A 50 -9.57 18.02 13.60
CA ASP A 50 -8.67 16.87 13.50
C ASP A 50 -9.32 15.62 14.15
N VAL A 51 -9.91 14.75 13.32
CA VAL A 51 -10.54 13.48 13.75
C VAL A 51 -9.55 12.34 13.53
N ASP A 52 -9.17 11.64 14.61
CA ASP A 52 -8.34 10.42 14.55
C ASP A 52 -9.05 9.31 13.73
N GLU A 53 -8.57 9.08 12.51
CA GLU A 53 -9.11 8.08 11.58
C GLU A 53 -9.17 6.67 12.19
N LYS A 54 -8.18 6.26 12.99
CA LYS A 54 -8.15 4.90 13.55
C LYS A 54 -9.22 4.72 14.60
N LYS A 55 -9.45 5.74 15.42
CA LYS A 55 -10.51 5.74 16.42
C LYS A 55 -11.88 5.72 15.76
N LEU A 56 -12.07 6.52 14.71
CA LEU A 56 -13.31 6.55 13.93
C LEU A 56 -13.58 5.19 13.26
N VAL A 57 -12.61 4.60 12.56
CA VAL A 57 -12.78 3.30 11.90
C VAL A 57 -13.10 2.20 12.90
N ARG A 58 -12.45 2.18 14.08
CA ARG A 58 -12.81 1.23 15.16
C ARG A 58 -14.24 1.42 15.65
N LYS A 59 -14.70 2.67 15.78
CA LYS A 59 -16.08 2.98 16.18
C LYS A 59 -17.08 2.48 15.13
N ILE A 60 -16.78 2.67 13.84
CA ILE A 60 -17.56 2.15 12.71
C ILE A 60 -17.55 0.61 12.71
N ASP A 61 -16.39 -0.02 12.92
CA ASP A 61 -16.26 -1.48 12.99
C ASP A 61 -17.16 -2.07 14.08
N TRP A 62 -17.17 -1.49 15.27
CA TRP A 62 -18.04 -1.94 16.36
C TRP A 62 -19.53 -1.69 16.10
N LEU A 63 -19.88 -0.67 15.33
CA LEU A 63 -21.27 -0.37 14.99
C LEU A 63 -21.81 -1.33 13.91
N VAL A 64 -21.02 -1.60 12.87
CA VAL A 64 -21.51 -2.27 11.65
C VAL A 64 -21.14 -3.76 11.61
N MET A 65 -19.89 -4.13 11.89
CA MET A 65 -19.39 -5.50 11.64
C MET A 65 -20.07 -6.60 12.46
N PRO A 66 -20.35 -6.44 13.77
CA PRO A 66 -21.05 -7.47 14.54
C PRO A 66 -22.44 -7.79 13.98
N ILE A 67 -23.14 -6.78 13.46
CA ILE A 67 -24.48 -6.94 12.88
C ILE A 67 -24.38 -7.74 11.58
N LEU A 68 -23.49 -7.34 10.66
CA LEU A 68 -23.30 -8.04 9.39
C LEU A 68 -22.85 -9.49 9.59
N PHE A 69 -21.95 -9.73 10.55
CA PHE A 69 -21.52 -11.08 10.92
C PHE A 69 -22.70 -11.93 11.43
N GLY A 70 -23.53 -11.40 12.33
CA GLY A 70 -24.70 -12.12 12.84
C GLY A 70 -25.72 -12.47 11.75
N ILE A 71 -25.98 -11.56 10.80
CA ILE A 71 -26.86 -11.81 9.65
C ILE A 71 -26.35 -13.00 8.84
N TYR A 72 -25.05 -13.03 8.54
CA TYR A 72 -24.47 -14.08 7.69
C TYR A 72 -24.35 -15.43 8.42
N VAL A 73 -24.15 -15.43 9.75
CA VAL A 73 -24.25 -16.63 10.60
C VAL A 73 -25.64 -17.25 10.51
N LEU A 74 -26.69 -16.46 10.76
CA LEU A 74 -28.07 -16.92 10.68
C LEU A 74 -28.39 -17.42 9.27
N GLN A 75 -27.90 -16.72 8.24
CA GLN A 75 -28.13 -17.10 6.85
C GLN A 75 -27.60 -18.50 6.55
N TYR A 76 -26.39 -18.79 7.03
CA TYR A 76 -25.78 -20.08 6.79
C TYR A 76 -26.40 -21.21 7.62
N ILE A 77 -26.81 -20.91 8.87
CA ILE A 77 -27.54 -21.87 9.70
C ILE A 77 -28.80 -22.31 8.97
N ASP A 78 -29.62 -21.38 8.48
CA ASP A 78 -30.91 -21.67 7.87
C ASP A 78 -30.79 -22.52 6.60
N LYS A 79 -29.78 -22.24 5.76
CA LYS A 79 -29.44 -23.11 4.61
C LYS A 79 -29.09 -24.53 5.05
N SER A 80 -28.37 -24.66 6.16
CA SER A 80 -27.86 -25.93 6.68
C SER A 80 -28.91 -26.72 7.48
N LEU A 81 -30.01 -26.09 7.94
CA LEU A 81 -31.06 -26.75 8.73
C LEU A 81 -31.64 -27.97 8.02
N ILE A 82 -31.81 -27.93 6.69
CA ILE A 82 -32.36 -29.06 5.94
C ILE A 82 -31.43 -30.28 5.95
N ASN A 83 -30.11 -30.07 5.92
CA ASN A 83 -29.12 -31.14 6.01
C ASN A 83 -29.18 -31.82 7.40
N TYR A 84 -29.32 -31.03 8.47
CA TYR A 84 -29.48 -31.57 9.82
C TYR A 84 -30.84 -32.25 10.02
N ALA A 85 -31.92 -31.65 9.54
CA ALA A 85 -33.28 -32.20 9.61
C ALA A 85 -33.37 -33.56 8.91
N ASN A 86 -32.67 -33.75 7.79
CA ASN A 86 -32.65 -35.04 7.09
C ASN A 86 -32.04 -36.15 7.97
N VAL A 87 -30.97 -35.86 8.71
CA VAL A 87 -30.33 -36.82 9.62
C VAL A 87 -31.18 -37.09 10.88
N MET A 88 -32.02 -36.12 11.27
CA MET A 88 -33.02 -36.25 12.34
C MET A 88 -34.28 -37.03 11.95
N GLY A 89 -34.48 -37.34 10.66
CA GLY A 89 -35.59 -38.18 10.20
C GLY A 89 -36.66 -37.47 9.36
N LEU A 90 -36.42 -36.25 8.86
CA LEU A 90 -37.35 -35.50 8.01
C LEU A 90 -37.94 -36.37 6.89
N THR A 91 -37.10 -37.06 6.10
CA THR A 91 -37.52 -37.92 4.98
C THR A 91 -38.37 -39.11 5.42
N LYS A 92 -38.13 -39.64 6.63
CA LYS A 92 -38.95 -40.72 7.20
C LYS A 92 -40.30 -40.21 7.70
N ASP A 93 -40.33 -39.03 8.32
CA ASP A 93 -41.55 -38.44 8.89
C ASP A 93 -42.51 -37.93 7.81
N THR A 94 -42.01 -37.45 6.67
CA THR A 94 -42.84 -36.90 5.58
C THR A 94 -43.13 -37.88 4.45
N GLY A 95 -42.52 -39.07 4.47
CA GLY A 95 -42.64 -40.06 3.38
C GLY A 95 -41.97 -39.64 2.06
N MET A 96 -41.12 -38.61 2.09
CA MET A 96 -40.48 -38.07 0.90
C MET A 96 -39.41 -39.02 0.33
N THR A 97 -39.39 -39.17 -0.99
CA THR A 97 -38.32 -39.89 -1.67
C THR A 97 -37.01 -39.06 -1.65
N ALA A 98 -35.88 -39.71 -1.94
CA ALA A 98 -34.60 -39.00 -2.06
C ALA A 98 -34.64 -37.90 -3.14
N ALA A 99 -35.42 -38.10 -4.21
CA ALA A 99 -35.61 -37.12 -5.27
C ALA A 99 -36.43 -35.91 -4.79
N ASP A 100 -37.49 -36.14 -4.01
CA ASP A 100 -38.31 -35.06 -3.44
C ASP A 100 -37.49 -34.18 -2.49
N PHE A 101 -36.55 -34.76 -1.74
CA PHE A 101 -35.61 -34.00 -0.92
C PHE A 101 -34.66 -33.14 -1.76
N SER A 102 -34.10 -33.68 -2.86
CA SER A 102 -33.29 -32.91 -3.80
C SER A 102 -34.07 -31.76 -4.43
N TYR A 103 -35.34 -31.98 -4.80
CA TYR A 103 -36.20 -30.93 -5.33
C TYR A 103 -36.51 -29.85 -4.28
N LEU A 104 -36.78 -30.23 -3.03
CA LEU A 104 -36.99 -29.29 -1.93
C LEU A 104 -35.78 -28.38 -1.70
N ALA A 105 -34.56 -28.93 -1.77
CA ALA A 105 -33.33 -28.13 -1.72
C ALA A 105 -33.17 -27.22 -2.95
N THR A 106 -33.56 -27.71 -4.12
CA THR A 106 -33.43 -26.99 -5.40
C THR A 106 -34.40 -25.82 -5.52
N PHE A 107 -35.67 -25.97 -5.13
CA PHE A 107 -36.68 -24.91 -5.26
C PHE A 107 -36.32 -23.62 -4.51
N PHE A 108 -35.66 -23.75 -3.35
CA PHE A 108 -35.11 -22.61 -2.63
C PHE A 108 -34.14 -21.80 -3.51
N TYR A 109 -33.19 -22.47 -4.17
CA TYR A 109 -32.19 -21.81 -5.02
C TYR A 109 -32.77 -21.31 -6.35
N VAL A 110 -33.84 -21.92 -6.85
CA VAL A 110 -34.60 -21.39 -8.00
C VAL A 110 -35.21 -20.04 -7.66
N ALA A 111 -35.95 -19.94 -6.54
CA ALA A 111 -36.49 -18.65 -6.10
C ALA A 111 -35.38 -17.64 -5.83
N PHE A 112 -34.32 -18.08 -5.14
CA PHE A 112 -33.14 -17.25 -4.88
C PHE A 112 -32.57 -16.64 -6.16
N ALA A 113 -32.38 -17.44 -7.22
CA ALA A 113 -31.82 -16.99 -8.49
C ALA A 113 -32.78 -16.06 -9.25
N VAL A 114 -34.07 -16.44 -9.37
CA VAL A 114 -35.07 -15.69 -10.15
C VAL A 114 -35.30 -14.29 -9.59
N PHE A 115 -35.29 -14.14 -8.26
CA PHE A 115 -35.56 -12.85 -7.61
C PHE A 115 -34.31 -11.96 -7.48
N GLN A 116 -33.09 -12.42 -7.83
CA GLN A 116 -31.88 -11.60 -7.75
C GLN A 116 -31.97 -10.27 -8.52
N PRO A 117 -32.43 -10.22 -9.78
CA PRO A 117 -32.57 -8.96 -10.51
C PRO A 117 -33.59 -8.01 -9.87
N ALA A 118 -34.67 -8.54 -9.29
CA ALA A 118 -35.66 -7.75 -8.58
C ALA A 118 -35.06 -7.10 -7.33
N HIS A 119 -34.31 -7.86 -6.53
CA HIS A 119 -33.59 -7.31 -5.38
C HIS A 119 -32.57 -6.25 -5.80
N ALA A 120 -31.77 -6.52 -6.84
CA ALA A 120 -30.80 -5.56 -7.39
C ALA A 120 -31.42 -4.20 -7.73
N TYR A 121 -32.62 -4.20 -8.30
CA TYR A 121 -33.38 -3.00 -8.61
C TYR A 121 -33.96 -2.32 -7.35
N LEU A 122 -34.55 -3.09 -6.44
CA LEU A 122 -35.22 -2.57 -5.24
C LEU A 122 -34.20 -1.95 -4.25
N MET A 123 -33.02 -2.54 -4.10
CA MET A 123 -31.96 -2.04 -3.21
C MET A 123 -31.42 -0.66 -3.62
N GLN A 124 -31.50 -0.28 -4.91
CA GLN A 124 -31.11 1.06 -5.35
C GLN A 124 -32.17 2.13 -5.04
N ARG A 125 -33.43 1.74 -4.81
CA ARG A 125 -34.54 2.66 -4.55
C ARG A 125 -34.87 2.84 -3.08
N PHE A 126 -34.76 1.76 -2.31
CA PHE A 126 -35.10 1.74 -0.90
C PHE A 126 -33.86 1.93 -0.02
N PRO A 127 -34.01 2.48 1.20
CA PRO A 127 -32.92 2.52 2.17
C PRO A 127 -32.40 1.11 2.48
N THR A 128 -31.12 0.87 2.22
CA THR A 128 -30.51 -0.48 2.20
C THR A 128 -30.66 -1.22 3.53
N ALA A 129 -30.47 -0.54 4.67
CA ALA A 129 -30.52 -1.18 5.98
C ALA A 129 -31.95 -1.59 6.36
N LYS A 130 -32.94 -0.70 6.14
CA LYS A 130 -34.36 -1.01 6.38
C LYS A 130 -34.89 -2.09 5.45
N TYR A 131 -34.49 -2.04 4.18
CA TYR A 131 -34.85 -3.07 3.21
C TYR A 131 -34.29 -4.44 3.63
N LEU A 132 -33.02 -4.49 4.03
CA LEU A 132 -32.41 -5.70 4.58
C LEU A 132 -33.16 -6.22 5.81
N ALA A 133 -33.49 -5.36 6.76
CA ALA A 133 -34.21 -5.73 7.98
C ALA A 133 -35.60 -6.35 7.70
N VAL A 134 -36.39 -5.73 6.81
CA VAL A 134 -37.71 -6.26 6.43
C VAL A 134 -37.58 -7.63 5.77
N ASN A 135 -36.61 -7.81 4.87
CA ASN A 135 -36.36 -9.12 4.27
C ASN A 135 -35.95 -10.16 5.32
N ILE A 136 -35.14 -9.79 6.32
CA ILE A 136 -34.74 -10.70 7.40
C ILE A 136 -35.94 -11.13 8.25
N ILE A 137 -36.84 -10.19 8.59
CA ILE A 137 -38.05 -10.51 9.36
C ILE A 137 -38.95 -11.44 8.56
N LEU A 138 -39.21 -11.13 7.28
CA LEU A 138 -40.03 -11.97 6.41
C LEU A 138 -39.41 -13.36 6.24
N TRP A 139 -38.10 -13.43 6.03
CA TRP A 139 -37.33 -14.68 5.98
C TRP A 139 -37.48 -15.50 7.27
N GLY A 140 -37.35 -14.90 8.45
CA GLY A 140 -37.52 -15.59 9.73
C GLY A 140 -38.95 -16.08 9.98
N VAL A 141 -39.97 -15.30 9.60
CA VAL A 141 -41.39 -15.73 9.63
C VAL A 141 -41.61 -16.91 8.70
N MET A 142 -41.01 -16.86 7.50
CA MET A 142 -41.08 -17.95 6.54
C MET A 142 -40.40 -19.23 7.07
N LEU A 143 -39.28 -19.10 7.79
CA LEU A 143 -38.58 -20.23 8.40
C LEU A 143 -39.38 -20.90 9.52
N ALA A 144 -40.11 -20.11 10.31
CA ALA A 144 -41.01 -20.62 11.34
C ALA A 144 -42.24 -21.33 10.75
N GLY A 145 -42.59 -21.08 9.47
CA GLY A 145 -43.68 -21.71 8.73
C GLY A 145 -43.30 -23.03 8.04
N LEU A 146 -44.20 -24.02 8.00
CA LEU A 146 -43.92 -25.34 7.44
C LEU A 146 -43.90 -25.39 5.89
N ILE A 147 -42.88 -26.08 5.36
CA ILE A 147 -42.66 -26.71 4.03
C ILE A 147 -43.07 -25.96 2.75
N VAL A 148 -44.33 -25.53 2.57
CA VAL A 148 -44.78 -24.78 1.36
C VAL A 148 -44.06 -23.43 1.24
N VAL A 149 -43.57 -22.94 2.37
CA VAL A 149 -42.97 -21.63 2.55
C VAL A 149 -41.52 -21.54 2.04
N ARG A 150 -40.88 -22.67 1.70
CA ARG A 150 -39.45 -22.71 1.33
C ARG A 150 -39.12 -22.00 0.01
N LEU A 151 -40.07 -21.91 -0.92
CA LEU A 151 -39.92 -21.11 -2.15
C LEU A 151 -39.85 -19.61 -1.82
N PHE A 152 -40.72 -19.14 -0.92
CA PHE A 152 -40.75 -17.75 -0.46
C PHE A 152 -39.53 -17.42 0.42
N LEU A 153 -39.02 -18.40 1.17
CA LEU A 153 -37.78 -18.29 1.93
C LEU A 153 -36.61 -17.85 1.03
N GLY A 154 -36.45 -18.52 -0.12
CA GLY A 154 -35.39 -18.20 -1.08
C GLY A 154 -35.51 -16.81 -1.69
N THR A 155 -36.74 -16.26 -1.74
CA THR A 155 -36.97 -14.89 -2.21
C THR A 155 -36.41 -13.88 -1.20
N PHE A 156 -36.84 -13.90 0.04
CA PHE A 156 -36.40 -12.89 1.02
C PHE A 156 -34.93 -13.00 1.40
N GLU A 157 -34.39 -14.22 1.45
CA GLU A 157 -32.98 -14.44 1.80
C GLU A 157 -32.00 -13.99 0.69
N ALA A 158 -32.48 -13.88 -0.55
CA ALA A 158 -31.66 -13.47 -1.70
C ALA A 158 -31.08 -12.05 -1.57
N ALA A 159 -31.75 -11.17 -0.80
CA ALA A 159 -31.33 -9.80 -0.57
C ALA A 159 -30.11 -9.65 0.36
N SER A 160 -29.84 -10.64 1.23
CA SER A 160 -28.89 -10.50 2.33
C SER A 160 -27.45 -10.23 1.86
N ALA A 161 -26.88 -11.13 1.07
CA ALA A 161 -25.50 -11.00 0.59
C ALA A 161 -25.23 -9.70 -0.20
N PRO A 162 -26.07 -9.29 -1.18
CA PRO A 162 -25.83 -8.04 -1.89
C PRO A 162 -25.99 -6.79 -1.01
N CYS A 163 -26.93 -6.77 -0.05
CA CYS A 163 -27.02 -5.67 0.92
C CYS A 163 -25.75 -5.55 1.76
N LEU A 164 -25.22 -6.67 2.26
CA LEU A 164 -23.98 -6.71 3.05
C LEU A 164 -22.78 -6.15 2.26
N ILE A 165 -22.68 -6.48 0.96
CA ILE A 165 -21.63 -5.97 0.07
C ILE A 165 -21.77 -4.46 -0.13
N LEU A 166 -22.99 -3.97 -0.39
CA LEU A 166 -23.26 -2.54 -0.54
C LEU A 166 -22.95 -1.75 0.73
N ILE A 167 -23.41 -2.23 1.89
CA ILE A 167 -23.10 -1.62 3.19
C ILE A 167 -21.58 -1.58 3.43
N THR A 168 -20.87 -2.68 3.14
CA THR A 168 -19.41 -2.69 3.28
C THR A 168 -18.74 -1.66 2.34
N GLY A 169 -19.28 -1.47 1.13
CA GLY A 169 -18.80 -0.47 0.18
C GLY A 169 -19.06 0.99 0.63
N MET A 170 -20.18 1.24 1.33
CA MET A 170 -20.58 2.57 1.80
C MET A 170 -19.77 3.07 3.00
N TRP A 171 -19.17 2.18 3.79
CA TRP A 171 -18.50 2.53 5.06
C TRP A 171 -16.96 2.44 5.02
N TYR A 172 -16.40 1.71 4.04
CA TYR A 172 -14.97 1.33 4.05
C TYR A 172 -14.24 1.64 2.74
N LYS A 173 -12.94 1.96 2.85
CA LYS A 173 -12.05 2.18 1.70
C LYS A 173 -11.85 0.90 0.87
N ARG A 174 -11.51 1.01 -0.41
CA ARG A 174 -11.26 -0.16 -1.31
C ARG A 174 -10.22 -1.13 -0.76
N ALA A 175 -9.15 -0.61 -0.14
CA ALA A 175 -8.12 -1.42 0.51
C ALA A 175 -8.62 -2.12 1.79
N GLU A 176 -9.65 -1.55 2.43
CA GLU A 176 -10.21 -2.04 3.68
C GLU A 176 -11.25 -3.15 3.45
N GLN A 177 -12.05 -3.04 2.40
CA GLN A 177 -13.19 -3.90 2.08
C GLN A 177 -12.87 -5.42 2.11
N PRO A 178 -11.77 -5.94 1.53
CA PRO A 178 -11.53 -7.40 1.49
C PRO A 178 -11.48 -8.05 2.87
N LEU A 179 -10.88 -7.38 3.85
CA LEU A 179 -10.79 -7.90 5.22
C LEU A 179 -12.16 -7.92 5.89
N ARG A 180 -12.98 -6.87 5.68
CA ARG A 180 -14.31 -6.74 6.31
C ARG A 180 -15.32 -7.69 5.70
N VAL A 181 -15.26 -7.88 4.37
CA VAL A 181 -15.95 -8.97 3.68
C VAL A 181 -15.57 -10.32 4.28
N GLY A 182 -14.27 -10.55 4.51
CA GLY A 182 -13.79 -11.74 5.20
C GLY A 182 -14.43 -11.92 6.59
N ILE A 183 -14.50 -10.86 7.40
CA ILE A 183 -15.03 -10.91 8.78
C ILE A 183 -16.49 -11.37 8.81
N TRP A 184 -17.39 -10.72 8.08
CA TRP A 184 -18.79 -11.17 8.10
C TRP A 184 -18.97 -12.52 7.39
N TYR A 185 -18.14 -12.84 6.39
CA TYR A 185 -18.17 -14.13 5.71
C TYR A 185 -17.67 -15.31 6.58
N LEU A 186 -16.97 -15.05 7.70
CA LEU A 186 -16.70 -16.07 8.73
C LEU A 186 -18.00 -16.72 9.25
N GLY A 187 -19.15 -16.06 9.06
CA GLY A 187 -20.47 -16.60 9.37
C GLY A 187 -20.76 -17.96 8.73
N VAL A 188 -20.13 -18.31 7.61
CA VAL A 188 -20.24 -19.66 7.01
C VAL A 188 -19.76 -20.73 7.97
N GLY A 189 -18.54 -20.56 8.50
CA GLY A 189 -17.95 -21.54 9.39
C GLY A 189 -18.56 -21.52 10.78
N ALA A 190 -18.84 -20.31 11.32
CA ALA A 190 -19.52 -20.16 12.59
C ALA A 190 -20.95 -20.76 12.56
N GLY A 191 -21.70 -20.53 11.48
CA GLY A 191 -23.02 -21.12 11.28
C GLY A 191 -22.98 -22.64 11.16
N THR A 192 -21.95 -23.20 10.51
CA THR A 192 -21.74 -24.66 10.48
C THR A 192 -21.53 -25.23 11.89
N ILE A 193 -20.73 -24.57 12.73
CA ILE A 193 -20.44 -25.02 14.10
C ILE A 193 -21.68 -24.92 14.98
N ILE A 194 -22.35 -23.77 14.97
CA ILE A 194 -23.56 -23.52 15.78
C ILE A 194 -24.69 -24.47 15.34
N GLY A 195 -24.91 -24.62 14.03
CA GLY A 195 -25.89 -25.53 13.48
C GLY A 195 -25.62 -27.00 13.84
N ALA A 196 -24.35 -27.43 13.79
CA ALA A 196 -23.94 -28.77 14.20
C ALA A 196 -24.18 -29.04 15.68
N LEU A 197 -23.84 -28.09 16.56
CA LEU A 197 -24.06 -28.20 18.01
C LEU A 197 -25.55 -28.20 18.35
N ALA A 198 -26.33 -27.31 17.74
CA ALA A 198 -27.78 -27.28 17.90
C ALA A 198 -28.41 -28.59 17.42
N SER A 199 -27.98 -29.10 16.26
CA SER A 199 -28.43 -30.39 15.73
C SER A 199 -28.14 -31.55 16.68
N TYR A 200 -26.95 -31.60 17.26
CA TYR A 200 -26.60 -32.60 18.27
C TYR A 200 -27.51 -32.50 19.51
N GLY A 201 -27.78 -31.28 20.00
CA GLY A 201 -28.68 -31.03 21.13
C GLY A 201 -30.12 -31.47 20.87
N PHE A 202 -30.71 -31.06 19.75
CA PHE A 202 -32.10 -31.41 19.42
C PHE A 202 -32.31 -32.91 19.14
N GLN A 203 -31.26 -33.64 18.73
CA GLN A 203 -31.33 -35.10 18.56
C GLN A 203 -31.55 -35.88 19.87
N PHE A 204 -31.46 -35.24 21.05
CA PHE A 204 -31.84 -35.87 22.32
C PHE A 204 -33.33 -35.78 22.64
N TYR A 205 -34.05 -34.87 21.98
CA TYR A 205 -35.50 -34.76 22.12
C TYR A 205 -36.18 -35.84 21.26
N THR A 206 -37.07 -36.63 21.87
CA THR A 206 -37.64 -37.85 21.27
C THR A 206 -39.17 -37.93 21.30
N GLU A 207 -39.86 -36.86 21.73
CA GLU A 207 -41.33 -36.89 21.78
C GLU A 207 -41.96 -36.87 20.38
N LYS A 208 -43.20 -37.39 20.29
CA LYS A 208 -43.88 -37.66 19.00
C LYS A 208 -44.76 -36.51 18.50
N THR A 209 -45.20 -35.62 19.38
CA THR A 209 -46.14 -34.52 19.08
C THR A 209 -45.50 -33.39 18.29
N PHE A 210 -44.24 -33.05 18.58
CA PHE A 210 -43.52 -31.99 17.88
C PHE A 210 -42.12 -32.49 17.53
N LYS A 211 -41.78 -32.64 16.25
CA LYS A 211 -40.55 -33.33 15.86
C LYS A 211 -39.32 -32.47 16.14
N SER A 212 -38.20 -33.09 16.47
CA SER A 212 -36.95 -32.40 16.83
C SER A 212 -36.47 -31.43 15.74
N TRP A 213 -36.65 -31.80 14.47
CA TRP A 213 -36.32 -30.92 13.35
C TRP A 213 -37.28 -29.72 13.23
N GLN A 214 -38.56 -29.86 13.56
CA GLN A 214 -39.54 -28.76 13.56
C GLN A 214 -39.21 -27.70 14.63
N ILE A 215 -38.79 -28.16 15.82
CA ILE A 215 -38.31 -27.28 16.91
C ILE A 215 -37.12 -26.46 16.44
N MET A 216 -36.18 -27.10 15.74
CA MET A 216 -34.99 -26.44 15.24
C MET A 216 -35.34 -25.30 14.26
N PHE A 217 -36.24 -25.54 13.30
CA PHE A 217 -36.73 -24.49 12.38
C PHE A 217 -37.45 -23.35 13.11
N LEU A 218 -38.29 -23.67 14.09
CA LEU A 218 -39.04 -22.65 14.85
C LEU A 218 -38.11 -21.74 15.66
N ILE A 219 -37.15 -22.31 16.40
CA ILE A 219 -36.25 -21.54 17.27
C ILE A 219 -35.35 -20.62 16.43
N PHE A 220 -34.72 -21.15 15.38
CA PHE A 220 -33.89 -20.31 14.52
C PHE A 220 -34.72 -19.27 13.78
N GLY A 221 -35.99 -19.57 13.42
CA GLY A 221 -36.89 -18.59 12.81
C GLY A 221 -37.18 -17.41 13.74
N LEU A 222 -37.46 -17.68 15.02
CA LEU A 222 -37.68 -16.64 16.03
C LEU A 222 -36.41 -15.81 16.30
N ILE A 223 -35.24 -16.46 16.35
CA ILE A 223 -33.96 -15.76 16.50
C ILE A 223 -33.71 -14.85 15.29
N THR A 224 -33.98 -15.32 14.08
CA THR A 224 -33.85 -14.54 12.84
C THR A 224 -34.79 -13.34 12.83
N ILE A 225 -36.05 -13.49 13.28
CA ILE A 225 -36.98 -12.36 13.44
C ILE A 225 -36.44 -11.33 14.44
N ALA A 226 -35.98 -11.78 15.62
CA ALA A 226 -35.43 -10.90 16.64
C ALA A 226 -34.19 -10.14 16.13
N TRP A 227 -33.32 -10.82 15.37
CA TRP A 227 -32.16 -10.18 14.75
C TRP A 227 -32.57 -9.18 13.66
N GLY A 228 -33.59 -9.49 12.86
CA GLY A 228 -34.15 -8.56 11.86
C GLY A 228 -34.70 -7.27 12.49
N LEU A 229 -35.38 -7.38 13.64
CA LEU A 229 -35.82 -6.22 14.42
C LEU A 229 -34.63 -5.39 14.93
N LEU A 230 -33.58 -6.07 15.43
CA LEU A 230 -32.34 -5.39 15.86
C LEU A 230 -31.70 -4.61 14.70
N VAL A 231 -31.62 -5.22 13.50
CA VAL A 231 -31.09 -4.55 12.29
C VAL A 231 -31.93 -3.31 11.95
N TYR A 232 -33.26 -3.40 12.05
CA TYR A 232 -34.16 -2.29 11.73
C TYR A 232 -33.90 -1.04 12.59
N PHE A 233 -33.61 -1.22 13.89
CA PHE A 233 -33.44 -0.12 14.83
C PHE A 233 -32.00 0.37 14.98
N ILE A 234 -31.00 -0.52 14.83
CA ILE A 234 -29.61 -0.20 15.15
C ILE A 234 -28.78 0.16 13.91
N LEU A 235 -29.03 -0.48 12.77
CA LEU A 235 -28.16 -0.33 11.59
C LEU A 235 -28.53 0.95 10.81
N PRO A 236 -27.62 1.94 10.69
CA PRO A 236 -27.89 3.15 9.92
C PRO A 236 -27.91 2.88 8.40
N ASP A 237 -28.78 3.60 7.68
CA ASP A 237 -28.94 3.48 6.21
C ASP A 237 -27.71 4.00 5.43
N SER A 238 -27.06 5.05 5.91
CA SER A 238 -25.85 5.67 5.32
C SER A 238 -24.97 6.34 6.39
N PRO A 239 -23.71 6.68 6.08
CA PRO A 239 -22.87 7.49 6.97
C PRO A 239 -23.52 8.83 7.36
N MET A 240 -24.28 9.45 6.45
CA MET A 240 -25.00 10.72 6.66
C MET A 240 -26.08 10.59 7.75
N THR A 241 -26.83 9.48 7.74
CA THR A 241 -27.93 9.21 8.67
C THR A 241 -27.48 8.54 9.97
N SER A 242 -26.18 8.43 10.21
CA SER A 242 -25.63 7.71 11.36
C SER A 242 -25.67 8.51 12.67
N HIS A 243 -25.45 7.84 13.79
CA HIS A 243 -25.32 8.46 15.13
C HIS A 243 -23.90 9.00 15.42
N LEU A 244 -23.03 9.09 14.41
CA LEU A 244 -21.71 9.71 14.55
C LEU A 244 -21.85 11.22 14.78
N THR A 245 -20.83 11.86 15.37
CA THR A 245 -20.83 13.33 15.52
C THR A 245 -20.71 14.00 14.15
N GLN A 246 -21.09 15.27 14.03
CA GLN A 246 -21.08 15.97 12.74
C GLN A 246 -19.69 15.94 12.06
N ASN A 247 -18.63 16.24 12.83
CA ASN A 247 -17.25 16.16 12.34
C ASN A 247 -16.84 14.74 11.95
N GLU A 248 -17.27 13.72 12.70
CA GLU A 248 -17.02 12.31 12.37
C GLU A 248 -17.74 11.90 11.06
N LYS A 249 -18.94 12.43 10.79
CA LYS A 249 -19.69 12.18 9.55
C LYS A 249 -19.00 12.78 8.33
N ILE A 250 -18.61 14.05 8.42
CA ILE A 250 -17.90 14.76 7.35
C ILE A 250 -16.60 13.98 7.03
N TYR A 251 -15.81 13.64 8.05
CA TYR A 251 -14.58 12.88 7.86
C TYR A 251 -14.82 11.46 7.32
N ALA A 252 -15.88 10.77 7.76
CA ALA A 252 -16.25 9.44 7.26
C ALA A 252 -16.65 9.46 5.77
N ILE A 253 -17.22 10.56 5.28
CA ILE A 253 -17.56 10.75 3.87
C ILE A 253 -16.31 11.15 3.08
N GLU A 254 -15.55 12.11 3.59
CA GLU A 254 -14.36 12.65 2.92
C GLU A 254 -13.29 11.57 2.69
N ARG A 255 -13.08 10.69 3.68
CA ARG A 255 -12.12 9.57 3.54
C ARG A 255 -12.51 8.58 2.42
N LEU A 256 -13.79 8.54 2.03
CA LEU A 256 -14.26 7.66 0.97
C LEU A 256 -14.07 8.29 -0.43
N ARG A 257 -13.66 9.56 -0.52
CA ARG A 257 -13.32 10.24 -1.78
C ARG A 257 -12.23 9.48 -2.56
N GLU A 258 -11.25 8.91 -1.85
CA GLU A 258 -10.19 8.05 -2.39
C GLU A 258 -10.71 6.81 -3.13
N ASN A 259 -11.97 6.40 -2.90
CA ASN A 259 -12.54 5.23 -3.55
C ASN A 259 -12.97 5.48 -5.00
N LEU A 260 -12.96 6.72 -5.52
CA LEU A 260 -13.30 7.03 -6.93
C LEU A 260 -14.59 6.34 -7.43
N THR A 261 -15.52 6.09 -6.52
CA THR A 261 -16.80 5.44 -6.77
C THR A 261 -17.81 6.19 -5.94
N GLY A 262 -18.87 6.71 -6.59
CA GLY A 262 -19.99 7.30 -5.88
C GLY A 262 -20.44 6.45 -4.69
N ILE A 263 -20.76 7.13 -3.59
CA ILE A 263 -21.21 6.57 -2.31
C ILE A 263 -22.65 6.06 -2.44
N GLU A 264 -23.52 6.75 -3.18
CA GLU A 264 -24.90 6.33 -3.42
C GLU A 264 -25.49 7.00 -4.67
N ASN A 265 -25.79 6.21 -5.72
CA ASN A 265 -26.57 6.69 -6.87
C ASN A 265 -27.89 5.90 -7.01
N LYS A 266 -29.02 6.61 -6.89
CA LYS A 266 -30.38 6.03 -6.96
C LYS A 266 -30.91 5.85 -8.38
N THR A 267 -30.15 6.25 -9.39
CA THR A 267 -30.54 6.13 -10.80
C THR A 267 -30.01 4.85 -11.44
N PHE A 268 -30.90 4.06 -12.05
CA PHE A 268 -30.54 2.82 -12.75
C PHE A 268 -30.18 3.14 -14.21
N LYS A 269 -28.92 2.93 -14.59
CA LYS A 269 -28.41 3.22 -15.95
C LYS A 269 -28.40 1.97 -16.82
N MET A 270 -29.32 1.90 -17.79
CA MET A 270 -29.46 0.76 -18.71
C MET A 270 -28.20 0.51 -19.56
N GLU A 271 -27.44 1.55 -19.87
CA GLU A 271 -26.18 1.43 -20.63
C GLU A 271 -25.11 0.63 -19.86
N GLN A 272 -24.97 0.91 -18.57
CA GLN A 272 -24.05 0.17 -17.69
C GLN A 272 -24.45 -1.31 -17.56
N LEU A 273 -25.75 -1.62 -17.54
CA LEU A 273 -26.24 -3.00 -17.56
C LEU A 273 -25.87 -3.71 -18.86
N LYS A 274 -26.15 -3.10 -20.02
CA LYS A 274 -25.81 -3.67 -21.32
C LYS A 274 -24.31 -3.94 -21.42
N GLU A 275 -23.48 -3.00 -20.97
CA GLU A 275 -22.04 -3.18 -20.96
C GLU A 275 -21.60 -4.38 -20.11
N THR A 276 -22.23 -4.59 -18.95
CA THR A 276 -21.96 -5.73 -18.06
C THR A 276 -22.31 -7.07 -18.72
N MET A 277 -23.45 -7.13 -19.41
CA MET A 277 -23.95 -8.35 -20.07
C MET A 277 -23.10 -8.75 -21.29
N PHE A 278 -22.58 -7.78 -22.04
CA PHE A 278 -21.72 -8.04 -23.21
C PHE A 278 -20.22 -8.08 -22.86
N ASP A 279 -19.86 -8.06 -21.57
CA ASP A 279 -18.47 -8.16 -21.15
C ASP A 279 -18.01 -9.62 -21.05
N MET A 280 -16.92 -9.97 -21.76
CA MET A 280 -16.40 -11.34 -21.74
C MET A 280 -15.91 -11.76 -20.35
N LYS A 281 -15.37 -10.81 -19.56
CA LYS A 281 -14.95 -11.07 -18.18
C LYS A 281 -16.11 -11.45 -17.26
N THR A 282 -17.33 -10.97 -17.51
CA THR A 282 -18.53 -11.33 -16.74
C THR A 282 -18.80 -12.82 -16.87
N TRP A 283 -18.77 -13.35 -18.10
CA TRP A 283 -19.07 -14.76 -18.37
C TRP A 283 -17.99 -15.71 -17.85
N LEU A 284 -16.71 -15.29 -17.87
CA LEU A 284 -15.64 -16.04 -17.20
C LEU A 284 -15.86 -16.13 -15.68
N ILE A 285 -16.29 -15.03 -15.03
CA ILE A 285 -16.67 -15.04 -13.62
C ILE A 285 -17.84 -15.99 -13.36
N VAL A 286 -18.87 -15.97 -14.22
CA VAL A 286 -20.02 -16.89 -14.13
C VAL A 286 -19.57 -18.35 -14.19
N VAL A 287 -18.70 -18.71 -15.13
CA VAL A 287 -18.16 -20.08 -15.24
C VAL A 287 -17.40 -20.48 -13.98
N ILE A 288 -16.53 -19.60 -13.44
CA ILE A 288 -15.77 -19.87 -12.22
C ILE A 288 -16.71 -20.07 -11.03
N ILE A 289 -17.76 -19.27 -10.90
CA ILE A 289 -18.71 -19.37 -9.79
C ILE A 289 -19.54 -20.63 -9.91
N ILE A 290 -20.12 -20.92 -11.08
CA ILE A 290 -20.94 -22.12 -11.28
C ILE A 290 -20.10 -23.35 -10.99
N ALA A 291 -18.98 -23.52 -11.69
CA ALA A 291 -18.14 -24.70 -11.56
C ALA A 291 -17.50 -24.79 -10.16
N GLY A 292 -17.10 -23.66 -9.56
CA GLY A 292 -16.49 -23.61 -8.23
C GLY A 292 -17.46 -23.83 -7.06
N ASN A 293 -18.77 -23.62 -7.25
CA ASN A 293 -19.78 -23.71 -6.18
C ASN A 293 -20.81 -24.83 -6.37
N VAL A 294 -20.76 -25.61 -7.46
CA VAL A 294 -21.51 -26.89 -7.54
C VAL A 294 -21.26 -27.76 -6.30
N PRO A 295 -20.01 -27.90 -5.80
CA PRO A 295 -19.77 -28.70 -4.61
C PRO A 295 -20.34 -28.08 -3.33
N THR A 296 -20.52 -26.75 -3.26
CA THR A 296 -21.17 -26.08 -2.12
C THR A 296 -22.60 -26.58 -1.95
N GLY A 297 -23.37 -26.63 -3.04
CA GLY A 297 -24.77 -27.07 -2.98
C GLY A 297 -24.93 -28.54 -2.59
N ALA A 298 -24.00 -29.37 -3.08
CA ALA A 298 -23.88 -30.77 -2.70
C ALA A 298 -23.57 -30.95 -1.21
N SER A 299 -22.48 -30.33 -0.73
CA SER A 299 -22.05 -30.43 0.67
C SER A 299 -23.07 -29.79 1.63
N GLY A 300 -23.67 -28.67 1.26
CA GLY A 300 -24.66 -27.97 2.09
C GLY A 300 -25.94 -28.77 2.36
N SER A 301 -26.32 -29.66 1.45
CA SER A 301 -27.55 -30.48 1.57
C SER A 301 -27.28 -31.91 2.05
N TYR A 302 -26.08 -32.46 1.81
CA TYR A 302 -25.77 -33.88 2.03
C TYR A 302 -24.54 -34.16 2.91
N SER A 303 -23.83 -33.16 3.46
CA SER A 303 -22.60 -33.40 4.25
C SER A 303 -22.83 -34.37 5.43
N SER A 304 -23.87 -34.15 6.24
CA SER A 304 -24.15 -35.03 7.38
C SER A 304 -24.65 -36.42 6.93
N THR A 305 -25.32 -36.50 5.78
CA THR A 305 -25.70 -37.77 5.15
C THR A 305 -24.49 -38.55 4.62
N LEU A 306 -23.50 -37.86 4.04
CA LEU A 306 -22.24 -38.45 3.57
C LEU A 306 -21.42 -39.02 4.71
N ILE A 307 -21.28 -38.28 5.81
CA ILE A 307 -20.57 -38.75 7.02
C ILE A 307 -21.26 -39.99 7.59
N LYS A 308 -22.60 -39.97 7.69
CA LYS A 308 -23.37 -41.14 8.09
C LYS A 308 -23.14 -42.33 7.14
N GLY A 309 -23.04 -42.08 5.84
CA GLY A 309 -22.69 -43.06 4.81
C GLY A 309 -21.32 -43.72 4.98
N PHE A 310 -20.39 -43.10 5.73
CA PHE A 310 -19.09 -43.72 6.08
C PHE A 310 -19.17 -44.69 7.27
N GLY A 311 -20.36 -44.85 7.87
CA GLY A 311 -20.60 -45.77 8.99
C GLY A 311 -20.43 -45.11 10.36
N TYR A 312 -20.80 -43.83 10.48
CA TYR A 312 -20.99 -43.10 11.74
C TYR A 312 -22.48 -42.99 12.09
N THR A 313 -22.81 -42.77 13.36
CA THR A 313 -24.19 -42.55 13.81
C THR A 313 -24.71 -41.15 13.41
N SER A 314 -26.03 -40.94 13.46
CA SER A 314 -26.65 -39.61 13.20
C SER A 314 -26.08 -38.52 14.13
N LYS A 315 -25.85 -38.86 15.41
CA LYS A 315 -25.34 -37.93 16.43
C LYS A 315 -23.87 -37.58 16.18
N GLU A 316 -23.04 -38.59 15.92
CA GLU A 316 -21.62 -38.38 15.56
C GLU A 316 -21.49 -37.60 14.25
N SER A 317 -22.34 -37.87 13.25
CA SER A 317 -22.30 -37.19 11.96
C SER A 317 -22.58 -35.69 12.08
N ALA A 318 -23.40 -35.27 13.06
CA ALA A 318 -23.61 -33.85 13.35
C ALA A 318 -22.34 -33.21 13.93
N LEU A 319 -21.73 -33.82 14.96
CA LEU A 319 -20.50 -33.31 15.59
C LEU A 319 -19.30 -33.27 14.64
N LEU A 320 -19.19 -34.25 13.74
CA LEU A 320 -18.12 -34.32 12.74
C LEU A 320 -18.22 -33.22 11.67
N ASN A 321 -19.27 -32.37 11.67
CA ASN A 321 -19.29 -31.16 10.84
C ASN A 321 -18.60 -29.94 11.50
N ILE A 322 -18.32 -29.99 12.82
CA ILE A 322 -17.66 -28.87 13.52
C ILE A 322 -16.28 -28.55 12.92
N PRO A 323 -15.40 -29.55 12.64
CA PRO A 323 -14.09 -29.26 12.04
C PRO A 323 -14.19 -28.63 10.65
N SER A 324 -15.18 -29.00 9.83
CA SER A 324 -15.46 -28.34 8.55
C SER A 324 -15.70 -26.84 8.72
N GLY A 325 -16.46 -26.44 9.74
CA GLY A 325 -16.69 -25.04 10.06
C GLY A 325 -15.41 -24.30 10.46
N ALA A 326 -14.59 -24.89 11.33
CA ALA A 326 -13.32 -24.29 11.75
C ALA A 326 -12.33 -24.14 10.59
N ILE A 327 -12.20 -25.17 9.75
CA ILE A 327 -11.34 -25.14 8.55
C ILE A 327 -11.83 -24.06 7.57
N SER A 328 -13.14 -23.94 7.38
CA SER A 328 -13.72 -22.89 6.55
C SER A 328 -13.36 -21.50 7.09
N MET A 329 -13.48 -21.25 8.40
CA MET A 329 -13.08 -19.96 9.01
C MET A 329 -11.61 -19.63 8.78
N ILE A 330 -10.71 -20.60 8.99
CA ILE A 330 -9.27 -20.43 8.75
C ILE A 330 -9.01 -20.12 7.28
N ALA A 331 -9.67 -20.83 6.36
CA ALA A 331 -9.55 -20.61 4.93
C ALA A 331 -10.08 -19.23 4.51
N VAL A 332 -11.23 -18.77 5.04
CA VAL A 332 -11.79 -17.43 4.79
C VAL A 332 -10.81 -16.34 5.25
N MET A 333 -10.31 -16.44 6.50
CA MET A 333 -9.37 -15.45 7.04
C MET A 333 -8.05 -15.45 6.27
N GLY A 334 -7.49 -16.64 6.01
CA GLY A 334 -6.23 -16.79 5.26
C GLY A 334 -6.34 -16.24 3.85
N ALA A 335 -7.43 -16.55 3.14
CA ALA A 335 -7.68 -16.04 1.80
C ALA A 335 -7.90 -14.53 1.78
N SER A 336 -8.73 -14.01 2.69
CA SER A 336 -9.03 -12.58 2.77
C SER A 336 -7.79 -11.76 3.13
N TRP A 337 -6.96 -12.28 4.05
CA TRP A 337 -5.65 -11.70 4.39
C TRP A 337 -4.69 -11.76 3.20
N PHE A 338 -4.59 -12.90 2.50
CA PHE A 338 -3.72 -13.05 1.32
C PHE A 338 -4.12 -12.08 0.21
N ALA A 339 -5.43 -11.94 -0.06
CA ALA A 339 -5.96 -11.00 -1.04
C ALA A 339 -5.68 -9.54 -0.67
N GLY A 340 -5.79 -9.18 0.61
CA GLY A 340 -5.43 -7.84 1.09
C GLY A 340 -3.92 -7.57 1.06
N ARG A 341 -3.08 -8.56 1.38
CA ARG A 341 -1.62 -8.40 1.55
C ARG A 341 -0.83 -8.44 0.25
N PHE A 342 -1.16 -9.37 -0.64
CA PHE A 342 -0.41 -9.66 -1.87
C PHE A 342 -1.15 -9.21 -3.12
N ASN A 343 -2.39 -8.72 -2.96
CA ASN A 343 -3.20 -8.17 -4.03
C ASN A 343 -3.39 -9.12 -5.25
N SER A 344 -3.27 -10.43 -5.02
CA SER A 344 -3.22 -11.48 -6.05
C SER A 344 -4.40 -12.44 -5.89
N ARG A 345 -5.63 -11.92 -6.11
CA ARG A 345 -6.89 -12.65 -5.92
C ARG A 345 -6.99 -13.92 -6.78
N GLY A 346 -6.48 -13.87 -8.01
CA GLY A 346 -6.51 -15.02 -8.92
C GLY A 346 -5.72 -16.23 -8.41
N TRP A 347 -4.52 -16.04 -7.83
CA TRP A 347 -3.76 -17.15 -7.23
C TRP A 347 -4.43 -17.62 -5.93
N GLY A 348 -5.05 -16.72 -5.18
CA GLY A 348 -5.85 -17.07 -3.99
C GLY A 348 -6.99 -18.03 -4.32
N ILE A 349 -7.72 -17.80 -5.42
CA ILE A 349 -8.80 -18.70 -5.87
C ILE A 349 -8.25 -20.07 -6.24
N VAL A 350 -7.16 -20.13 -7.01
CA VAL A 350 -6.53 -21.41 -7.38
C VAL A 350 -6.09 -22.19 -6.14
N ALA A 351 -5.50 -21.50 -5.16
CA ALA A 351 -5.08 -22.11 -3.90
C ALA A 351 -6.24 -22.63 -3.04
N LEU A 352 -7.42 -22.00 -3.12
CA LEU A 352 -8.63 -22.46 -2.42
C LEU A 352 -9.31 -23.65 -3.12
N LEU A 353 -9.31 -23.68 -4.46
CA LEU A 353 -9.97 -24.72 -5.24
C LEU A 353 -9.16 -26.03 -5.30
N ALA A 354 -7.83 -25.95 -5.31
CA ALA A 354 -6.96 -27.13 -5.47
C ALA A 354 -7.13 -28.17 -4.33
N PRO A 355 -7.19 -27.81 -3.04
CA PRO A 355 -7.50 -28.76 -1.96
C PRO A 355 -8.88 -29.41 -2.12
N GLY A 356 -9.86 -28.69 -2.69
CA GLY A 356 -11.19 -29.25 -2.96
C GLY A 356 -11.17 -30.38 -3.98
N VAL A 357 -10.30 -30.30 -5.01
CA VAL A 357 -10.09 -31.39 -5.99
C VAL A 357 -9.53 -32.62 -5.29
N LEU A 358 -8.51 -32.44 -4.43
CA LEU A 358 -7.93 -33.52 -3.63
C LEU A 358 -8.98 -34.14 -2.69
N GLY A 359 -9.78 -33.31 -2.02
CA GLY A 359 -10.85 -33.76 -1.13
C GLY A 359 -11.91 -34.60 -1.85
N GLY A 360 -12.32 -34.16 -3.04
CA GLY A 360 -13.20 -34.94 -3.93
C GLY A 360 -12.60 -36.31 -4.30
N GLY A 361 -11.31 -36.36 -4.61
CA GLY A 361 -10.58 -37.58 -4.94
C GLY A 361 -10.52 -38.58 -3.78
N LEU A 362 -10.22 -38.09 -2.57
CA LEU A 362 -10.22 -38.91 -1.35
C LEU A 362 -11.60 -39.49 -1.05
N MET A 363 -12.68 -38.73 -1.28
CA MET A 363 -14.03 -39.24 -1.08
C MET A 363 -14.46 -40.28 -2.13
N ALA A 364 -13.97 -40.15 -3.37
CA ALA A 364 -14.37 -40.97 -4.50
C ALA A 364 -13.61 -42.31 -4.56
N PHE A 365 -12.29 -42.29 -4.40
CA PHE A 365 -11.43 -43.44 -4.74
C PHE A 365 -10.89 -44.22 -3.54
N LEU A 366 -11.05 -43.71 -2.32
CA LEU A 366 -10.51 -44.37 -1.14
C LEU A 366 -11.37 -45.58 -0.70
N PRO A 367 -10.77 -46.71 -0.26
CA PRO A 367 -11.51 -47.88 0.22
C PRO A 367 -12.41 -47.57 1.44
N ARG A 368 -13.52 -48.32 1.59
CA ARG A 368 -14.50 -48.13 2.69
C ARG A 368 -13.92 -48.28 4.10
N HIS A 369 -12.88 -49.09 4.27
CA HIS A 369 -12.26 -49.32 5.58
C HIS A 369 -11.50 -48.08 6.09
N ASN A 370 -11.04 -47.20 5.19
CA ASN A 370 -10.32 -45.98 5.55
C ASN A 370 -11.28 -44.81 5.80
N LYS A 371 -12.06 -44.91 6.89
CA LYS A 371 -13.02 -43.87 7.30
C LYS A 371 -12.35 -42.51 7.53
N ALA A 372 -11.15 -42.51 8.10
CA ALA A 372 -10.38 -41.30 8.40
C ALA A 372 -10.00 -40.53 7.13
N GLY A 373 -9.53 -41.21 6.08
CA GLY A 373 -9.17 -40.56 4.83
C GLY A 373 -10.38 -40.00 4.06
N LYS A 374 -11.54 -40.66 4.14
CA LYS A 374 -12.79 -40.12 3.56
C LYS A 374 -13.29 -38.88 4.32
N LEU A 375 -13.15 -38.89 5.64
CA LEU A 375 -13.48 -37.74 6.48
C LEU A 375 -12.53 -36.56 6.22
N ALA A 376 -11.23 -36.82 6.06
CA ALA A 376 -10.26 -35.81 5.62
C ALA A 376 -10.65 -35.21 4.26
N GLY A 377 -11.21 -36.02 3.36
CA GLY A 377 -11.77 -35.54 2.09
C GLY A 377 -12.86 -34.48 2.27
N ILE A 378 -13.82 -34.70 3.19
CA ILE A 378 -14.88 -33.73 3.51
C ILE A 378 -14.30 -32.43 4.11
N TYR A 379 -13.27 -32.55 4.93
CA TYR A 379 -12.59 -31.40 5.53
C TYR A 379 -11.82 -30.58 4.49
N LEU A 380 -11.13 -31.23 3.55
CA LEU A 380 -10.48 -30.54 2.44
C LEU A 380 -11.48 -29.88 1.49
N THR A 381 -12.65 -30.47 1.27
CA THR A 381 -13.72 -29.78 0.52
C THR A 381 -14.30 -28.60 1.29
N SER A 382 -14.07 -28.45 2.59
CA SER A 382 -14.52 -27.24 3.32
C SER A 382 -13.62 -26.01 3.02
N ILE A 383 -12.43 -26.22 2.44
CA ILE A 383 -11.46 -25.15 2.11
C ILE A 383 -11.90 -24.32 0.90
N PHE A 384 -12.67 -24.86 -0.05
CA PHE A 384 -13.04 -24.11 -1.25
C PHE A 384 -14.19 -23.11 -1.01
N GLY A 385 -14.95 -23.24 0.09
CA GLY A 385 -16.10 -22.38 0.44
C GLY A 385 -15.86 -20.85 0.43
N PRO A 386 -14.66 -20.32 0.73
CA PRO A 386 -14.33 -18.90 0.59
C PRO A 386 -14.22 -18.39 -0.85
N ASN A 387 -14.31 -19.27 -1.86
CA ASN A 387 -14.22 -18.90 -3.28
C ASN A 387 -15.21 -17.79 -3.66
N LEU A 388 -16.46 -17.85 -3.18
CA LEU A 388 -17.46 -16.82 -3.46
C LEU A 388 -17.09 -15.45 -2.87
N ALA A 389 -16.57 -15.42 -1.64
CA ALA A 389 -16.08 -14.18 -1.02
C ALA A 389 -14.93 -13.55 -1.82
N MET A 390 -14.00 -14.39 -2.27
CA MET A 390 -12.90 -13.95 -3.13
C MET A 390 -13.42 -13.42 -4.47
N MET A 391 -14.52 -13.97 -4.98
CA MET A 391 -15.15 -13.51 -6.22
C MET A 391 -15.82 -12.15 -6.10
N TYR A 392 -16.48 -11.86 -4.98
CA TYR A 392 -16.96 -10.50 -4.70
C TYR A 392 -15.80 -9.50 -4.67
N SER A 393 -14.70 -9.86 -3.99
CA SER A 393 -13.50 -9.01 -3.94
C SER A 393 -12.87 -8.81 -5.31
N TRP A 394 -12.86 -9.83 -6.17
CA TRP A 394 -12.30 -9.73 -7.51
C TRP A 394 -13.19 -8.89 -8.44
N ALA A 395 -14.52 -9.01 -8.34
CA ALA A 395 -15.46 -8.18 -9.10
C ALA A 395 -15.42 -6.71 -8.64
N ALA A 396 -15.45 -6.45 -7.34
CA ALA A 396 -15.41 -5.09 -6.78
C ALA A 396 -14.18 -4.28 -7.23
N ALA A 397 -13.05 -4.97 -7.49
CA ALA A 397 -11.80 -4.35 -7.94
C ALA A 397 -11.71 -4.12 -9.47
N ASN A 398 -12.58 -4.72 -10.28
CA ASN A 398 -12.47 -4.69 -11.75
C ASN A 398 -13.71 -4.17 -12.48
N TYR A 399 -14.77 -3.82 -11.75
CA TYR A 399 -15.98 -3.21 -12.29
C TYR A 399 -16.13 -1.82 -11.67
N ALA A 400 -16.30 -0.81 -12.51
CA ALA A 400 -16.61 0.57 -12.11
C ALA A 400 -18.00 0.97 -12.65
N GLY A 401 -18.61 1.96 -12.00
CA GLY A 401 -20.01 2.35 -12.20
C GLY A 401 -20.95 1.69 -11.19
N HIS A 402 -21.86 2.46 -10.60
CA HIS A 402 -22.78 2.01 -9.56
C HIS A 402 -23.75 0.94 -10.08
N THR A 403 -24.41 1.20 -11.23
CA THR A 403 -25.32 0.24 -11.85
C THR A 403 -24.57 -1.00 -12.34
N LYS A 404 -23.35 -0.85 -12.89
CA LYS A 404 -22.49 -1.96 -13.31
C LYS A 404 -22.09 -2.87 -12.14
N LYS A 405 -21.68 -2.30 -11.00
CA LYS A 405 -21.35 -3.04 -9.77
C LYS A 405 -22.55 -3.80 -9.19
N VAL A 406 -23.71 -3.16 -9.12
CA VAL A 406 -24.95 -3.81 -8.68
C VAL A 406 -25.33 -4.97 -9.62
N SER A 407 -25.20 -4.75 -10.93
CA SER A 407 -25.50 -5.75 -11.96
C SER A 407 -24.57 -6.97 -11.89
N ILE A 408 -23.25 -6.77 -11.77
CA ILE A 408 -22.31 -7.90 -11.65
C ILE A 408 -22.54 -8.68 -10.35
N ASN A 409 -22.82 -8.02 -9.23
CA ASN A 409 -23.15 -8.70 -7.97
C ASN A 409 -24.41 -9.56 -8.10
N ALA A 410 -25.45 -9.06 -8.80
CA ALA A 410 -26.66 -9.83 -9.09
C ALA A 410 -26.36 -11.05 -9.98
N ILE A 411 -25.50 -10.90 -11.00
CA ILE A 411 -25.08 -12.00 -11.88
C ILE A 411 -24.27 -13.05 -11.10
N ILE A 412 -23.37 -12.63 -10.21
CA ILE A 412 -22.58 -13.52 -9.34
C ILE A 412 -23.51 -14.35 -8.45
N LEU A 413 -24.52 -13.71 -7.85
CA LEU A 413 -25.48 -14.39 -6.99
C LEU A 413 -26.43 -15.28 -7.77
N PHE A 414 -26.84 -14.89 -8.97
CA PHE A 414 -27.59 -15.75 -9.89
C PHE A 414 -26.79 -17.00 -10.23
N ALA A 415 -25.51 -16.84 -10.60
CA ALA A 415 -24.59 -17.94 -10.89
C ALA A 415 -24.38 -18.86 -9.67
N TYR A 416 -24.30 -18.30 -8.47
CA TYR A 416 -24.28 -19.06 -7.23
C TYR A 416 -25.60 -19.82 -7.00
N GLY A 417 -26.76 -19.21 -7.25
CA GLY A 417 -28.05 -19.91 -7.21
C GLY A 417 -28.08 -21.08 -8.18
N ALA A 418 -27.67 -20.87 -9.43
CA ALA A 418 -27.58 -21.90 -10.47
C ALA A 418 -26.64 -23.05 -10.08
N SER A 419 -25.48 -22.75 -9.47
CA SER A 419 -24.56 -23.79 -9.00
C SER A 419 -25.17 -24.68 -7.92
N ASN A 420 -25.93 -24.07 -7.00
CA ASN A 420 -26.58 -24.78 -5.91
C ASN A 420 -27.88 -25.51 -6.34
N ILE A 421 -28.42 -25.21 -7.52
CA ILE A 421 -29.43 -26.05 -8.19
C ILE A 421 -28.75 -27.31 -8.76
N ILE A 422 -27.62 -27.15 -9.45
CA ILE A 422 -26.90 -28.27 -10.08
C ILE A 422 -26.34 -29.25 -9.03
N GLY A 423 -25.78 -28.74 -7.93
CA GLY A 423 -25.11 -29.54 -6.89
C GLY A 423 -25.93 -30.73 -6.36
N PRO A 424 -27.08 -30.51 -5.71
CA PRO A 424 -27.94 -31.57 -5.18
C PRO A 424 -28.40 -32.57 -6.24
N LEU A 425 -28.65 -32.12 -7.48
CA LEU A 425 -29.10 -32.99 -8.57
C LEU A 425 -28.04 -34.02 -9.00
N THR A 426 -26.76 -33.80 -8.67
CA THR A 426 -25.71 -34.81 -8.88
C THR A 426 -25.83 -36.00 -7.94
N PHE A 427 -26.52 -35.86 -6.80
CA PHE A 427 -26.70 -36.90 -5.78
C PHE A 427 -27.99 -37.69 -6.02
N THR A 428 -27.92 -38.68 -6.91
CA THR A 428 -29.08 -39.53 -7.24
C THR A 428 -29.21 -40.72 -6.28
N GLY A 429 -30.44 -41.04 -5.90
CA GLY A 429 -30.75 -42.15 -4.98
C GLY A 429 -30.29 -43.53 -5.48
N TYR A 430 -30.17 -43.72 -6.80
CA TYR A 430 -29.66 -44.95 -7.43
C TYR A 430 -28.19 -45.24 -7.06
N THR A 431 -27.38 -44.21 -6.83
CA THR A 431 -25.95 -44.36 -6.50
C THR A 431 -25.67 -44.30 -5.00
N ALA A 432 -26.71 -44.23 -4.17
CA ALA A 432 -26.57 -44.27 -2.72
C ALA A 432 -26.08 -45.65 -2.26
N PRO A 433 -25.24 -45.74 -1.19
CA PRO A 433 -24.73 -44.65 -0.36
C PRO A 433 -23.39 -44.06 -0.85
N GLU A 434 -22.82 -44.55 -1.96
CA GLU A 434 -21.45 -44.20 -2.36
C GLU A 434 -21.34 -42.90 -3.17
N TYR A 435 -22.35 -42.57 -3.96
CA TYR A 435 -22.44 -41.35 -4.78
C TYR A 435 -21.17 -41.07 -5.60
N ILE A 436 -20.55 -42.11 -6.19
CA ILE A 436 -19.28 -41.96 -6.94
C ILE A 436 -19.40 -40.94 -8.09
N PRO A 437 -20.44 -40.97 -8.95
CA PRO A 437 -20.57 -40.00 -10.04
C PRO A 437 -20.66 -38.55 -9.53
N ALA A 438 -21.35 -38.32 -8.41
CA ALA A 438 -21.46 -36.99 -7.80
C ALA A 438 -20.09 -36.47 -7.33
N LYS A 439 -19.28 -37.34 -6.71
CA LYS A 439 -17.92 -36.99 -6.25
C LYS A 439 -16.97 -36.72 -7.42
N VAL A 440 -17.11 -37.46 -8.53
CA VAL A 440 -16.36 -37.20 -9.76
C VAL A 440 -16.77 -35.89 -10.40
N ALA A 441 -18.07 -35.58 -10.44
CA ALA A 441 -18.58 -34.31 -10.94
C ALA A 441 -18.02 -33.11 -10.14
N ILE A 442 -17.91 -33.25 -8.81
CA ILE A 442 -17.27 -32.23 -7.95
C ILE A 442 -15.82 -31.96 -8.40
N MET A 443 -15.02 -33.00 -8.61
CA MET A 443 -13.62 -32.83 -9.05
C MET A 443 -13.53 -32.15 -10.43
N ALA A 444 -14.35 -32.60 -11.38
CA ALA A 444 -14.36 -32.06 -12.74
C ALA A 444 -14.75 -30.57 -12.76
N CYS A 445 -15.78 -30.19 -11.98
CA CYS A 445 -16.21 -28.81 -11.87
C CYS A 445 -15.15 -27.92 -11.21
N LEU A 446 -14.50 -28.39 -10.13
CA LEU A 446 -13.41 -27.63 -9.49
C LEU A 446 -12.19 -27.46 -10.41
N ALA A 447 -11.83 -28.50 -11.18
CA ALA A 447 -10.76 -28.41 -12.17
C ALA A 447 -11.08 -27.40 -13.28
N LEU A 448 -12.33 -27.39 -13.78
CA LEU A 448 -12.81 -26.40 -14.74
C LEU A 448 -12.73 -24.97 -14.17
N ALA A 449 -13.13 -24.78 -12.91
CA ALA A 449 -13.04 -23.49 -12.23
C ALA A 449 -11.60 -22.99 -12.10
N ILE A 450 -10.63 -23.87 -11.82
CA ILE A 450 -9.20 -23.53 -11.77
C ILE A 450 -8.72 -23.05 -13.14
N VAL A 451 -9.04 -23.79 -14.20
CA VAL A 451 -8.66 -23.41 -15.58
C VAL A 451 -9.28 -22.06 -15.96
N ALA A 452 -10.57 -21.87 -15.69
CA ALA A 452 -11.26 -20.60 -15.97
C ALA A 452 -10.67 -19.42 -15.16
N ALA A 453 -10.29 -19.63 -13.90
CA ALA A 453 -9.64 -18.61 -13.07
C ALA A 453 -8.26 -18.20 -13.62
N ILE A 454 -7.48 -19.17 -14.12
CA ILE A 454 -6.20 -18.91 -14.77
C ILE A 454 -6.41 -18.12 -16.06
N ILE A 455 -7.37 -18.51 -16.89
CA ILE A 455 -7.71 -17.79 -18.14
C ILE A 455 -8.12 -16.35 -17.83
N LEU A 456 -9.02 -16.14 -16.86
CA LEU A 456 -9.47 -14.80 -16.48
C LEU A 456 -8.31 -13.92 -15.97
N ARG A 457 -7.38 -14.50 -15.20
CA ARG A 457 -6.18 -13.79 -14.76
C ARG A 457 -5.35 -13.30 -15.94
N TYR A 458 -5.02 -14.19 -16.88
CA TYR A 458 -4.22 -13.82 -18.05
C TYR A 458 -4.96 -12.87 -18.98
N TRP A 459 -6.29 -12.97 -19.05
CA TRP A 459 -7.12 -12.01 -19.76
C TRP A 459 -6.97 -10.61 -19.19
N TYR A 460 -7.02 -10.43 -17.86
CA TYR A 460 -6.78 -9.11 -17.25
C TYR A 460 -5.36 -8.59 -17.50
N VAL A 461 -4.34 -9.45 -17.47
CA VAL A 461 -2.95 -9.06 -17.81
C VAL A 461 -2.85 -8.59 -19.26
N TRP A 462 -3.52 -9.28 -20.17
CA TRP A 462 -3.56 -8.90 -21.59
C TRP A 462 -4.34 -7.60 -21.82
N GLU A 463 -5.50 -7.45 -21.19
CA GLU A 463 -6.35 -6.25 -21.30
C GLU A 463 -5.65 -5.02 -20.74
N ASN A 464 -4.94 -5.13 -19.61
CA ASN A 464 -4.11 -4.04 -19.08
C ASN A 464 -3.02 -3.65 -20.07
N LYS A 465 -2.25 -4.61 -20.60
CA LYS A 465 -1.23 -4.31 -21.62
C LYS A 465 -1.82 -3.67 -22.87
N ARG A 466 -3.03 -4.05 -23.27
CA ARG A 466 -3.75 -3.47 -24.41
C ARG A 466 -4.17 -2.02 -24.11
N ARG A 467 -4.65 -1.75 -22.90
CA ARG A 467 -5.02 -0.41 -22.43
C ARG A 467 -3.81 0.50 -22.29
N ASP A 468 -2.72 0.02 -21.71
CA ASP A 468 -1.46 0.77 -21.60
C ASP A 468 -0.94 1.18 -22.98
N ARG A 469 -1.02 0.27 -23.96
CA ARG A 469 -0.68 0.56 -25.37
C ARG A 469 -1.61 1.59 -26.01
N ARG A 470 -2.91 1.55 -25.69
CA ARG A 470 -3.91 2.49 -26.21
C ARG A 470 -3.76 3.88 -25.59
N ALA A 471 -3.57 3.96 -24.28
CA ALA A 471 -3.29 5.19 -23.56
C ALA A 471 -1.99 5.85 -24.05
N ALA A 472 -0.94 5.04 -24.28
CA ALA A 472 0.31 5.50 -24.89
C ALA A 472 0.15 5.97 -26.35
N ALA A 473 -0.87 5.47 -27.08
CA ALA A 473 -1.13 5.84 -28.47
C ALA A 473 -2.07 7.06 -28.60
N GLU A 474 -3.02 7.25 -27.68
CA GLU A 474 -4.06 8.29 -27.75
C GLU A 474 -3.71 9.58 -26.97
N GLY A 475 -2.64 9.60 -26.15
CA GLY A 475 -2.15 10.83 -25.50
C GLY A 475 -3.15 11.46 -24.55
N TYR A 476 -3.60 10.69 -23.55
CA TYR A 476 -4.72 11.05 -22.68
C TYR A 476 -4.40 12.22 -21.71
N VAL A 477 -5.35 13.15 -21.57
CA VAL A 477 -5.35 14.29 -20.63
C VAL A 477 -6.29 13.96 -19.48
N HIS A 478 -5.80 14.05 -18.24
CA HIS A 478 -6.62 13.87 -17.03
C HIS A 478 -7.77 14.88 -17.00
N VAL A 479 -8.99 14.40 -16.78
CA VAL A 479 -10.18 15.25 -16.66
C VAL A 479 -10.44 15.53 -15.18
N GLN A 480 -10.45 16.81 -14.81
CA GLN A 480 -10.73 17.25 -13.45
C GLN A 480 -12.13 16.77 -13.00
N ASP A 481 -12.25 16.27 -11.77
CA ASP A 481 -13.49 15.73 -11.17
C ASP A 481 -14.09 14.47 -11.84
N ILE A 482 -13.34 13.75 -12.69
CA ILE A 482 -13.78 12.46 -13.27
C ILE A 482 -14.17 11.42 -12.19
N GLU A 483 -13.64 11.60 -10.98
CA GLU A 483 -13.81 10.77 -9.79
C GLU A 483 -15.25 10.75 -9.25
N PHE A 484 -16.01 11.81 -9.50
CA PHE A 484 -17.42 11.95 -9.13
C PHE A 484 -18.37 11.54 -10.26
N MET A 485 -17.84 11.28 -11.46
CA MET A 485 -18.63 10.84 -12.60
C MET A 485 -18.85 9.33 -12.51
N ASP A 486 -20.10 8.89 -12.50
CA ASP A 486 -20.49 7.47 -12.51
C ASP A 486 -20.25 6.83 -13.90
N LEU A 487 -18.97 6.74 -14.28
CA LEU A 487 -18.45 6.14 -15.51
C LEU A 487 -18.11 4.66 -15.28
N THR A 488 -18.29 3.83 -16.31
CA THR A 488 -17.91 2.41 -16.27
C THR A 488 -16.41 2.20 -16.44
N ASP A 489 -15.93 0.98 -16.16
CA ASP A 489 -14.51 0.59 -16.40
C ASP A 489 -14.09 0.58 -17.88
N LYS A 490 -15.02 0.68 -18.84
CA LYS A 490 -14.70 0.89 -20.25
C LYS A 490 -14.79 2.36 -20.66
N GLN A 491 -15.63 3.14 -19.99
CA GLN A 491 -15.81 4.57 -20.24
C GLN A 491 -14.71 5.41 -19.57
N ASN A 492 -14.26 5.02 -18.38
CA ASN A 492 -13.18 5.68 -17.67
C ASN A 492 -11.81 5.22 -18.22
N PRO A 493 -11.06 6.11 -18.91
CA PRO A 493 -9.76 5.76 -19.51
C PRO A 493 -8.66 5.58 -18.46
N GLU A 494 -8.82 6.18 -17.27
CA GLU A 494 -7.90 6.07 -16.13
C GLU A 494 -8.12 4.80 -15.31
N PHE A 495 -9.22 4.08 -15.57
CA PHE A 495 -9.52 2.83 -14.89
C PHE A 495 -8.59 1.71 -15.39
N SER A 496 -7.54 1.45 -14.62
CA SER A 496 -6.67 0.28 -14.79
C SER A 496 -7.23 -0.90 -14.00
N SER A 497 -7.44 -2.06 -14.66
CA SER A 497 -7.85 -3.28 -13.95
C SER A 497 -6.75 -3.65 -12.95
N PHE A 498 -7.11 -3.97 -11.71
CA PHE A 498 -6.20 -3.98 -10.56
C PHE A 498 -5.25 -5.19 -10.59
N LEU A 499 -4.20 -5.09 -11.42
CA LEU A 499 -3.12 -6.06 -11.59
C LEU A 499 -1.73 -5.40 -11.72
N LEU A 500 -1.67 -4.05 -11.79
CA LEU A 500 -0.44 -3.29 -11.99
C LEU A 500 0.40 -3.03 -10.72
N LEU A 501 -0.04 -3.47 -9.54
CA LEU A 501 0.76 -3.39 -8.31
C LEU A 501 1.54 -4.68 -8.00
N GLN A 502 1.75 -5.54 -8.99
CA GLN A 502 2.61 -6.71 -8.82
C GLN A 502 4.08 -6.30 -8.98
N ARG A 503 4.71 -5.77 -7.91
CA ARG A 503 6.17 -5.86 -7.76
C ARG A 503 6.55 -7.34 -7.95
N ARG A 504 7.49 -7.59 -8.87
CA ARG A 504 8.06 -8.92 -9.16
C ARG A 504 8.55 -9.51 -7.83
N ASP A 505 7.87 -10.53 -7.31
CA ASP A 505 8.40 -11.58 -6.41
C ASP A 505 7.31 -12.55 -5.92
N PHE A 506 6.58 -13.18 -6.85
CA PHE A 506 5.92 -14.45 -6.52
C PHE A 506 6.41 -15.50 -7.50
N ARG A 507 7.51 -16.17 -7.13
CA ARG A 507 8.01 -17.34 -7.86
C ARG A 507 7.01 -18.48 -7.65
N LEU A 508 6.33 -18.85 -8.73
CA LEU A 508 5.42 -19.99 -8.86
C LEU A 508 5.95 -21.29 -8.19
N GLY A 509 7.28 -21.42 -8.06
CA GLY A 509 7.95 -22.53 -7.40
C GLY A 509 7.62 -22.71 -5.92
N ILE A 510 7.29 -21.66 -5.15
CA ILE A 510 7.02 -21.82 -3.70
C ILE A 510 5.67 -22.49 -3.45
N LEU A 511 4.62 -22.11 -4.20
CA LEU A 511 3.30 -22.73 -4.08
C LEU A 511 3.31 -24.18 -4.57
N ILE A 512 4.03 -24.47 -5.66
CA ILE A 512 4.22 -25.83 -6.18
C ILE A 512 5.05 -26.66 -5.20
N SER A 513 6.10 -26.09 -4.60
CA SER A 513 6.94 -26.78 -3.61
C SER A 513 6.17 -27.10 -2.32
N LEU A 514 5.32 -26.18 -1.83
CA LEU A 514 4.45 -26.42 -0.67
C LEU A 514 3.38 -27.49 -0.96
N LEU A 515 2.81 -27.51 -2.18
CA LEU A 515 1.84 -28.52 -2.60
C LEU A 515 2.50 -29.90 -2.80
N LEU A 516 3.74 -29.95 -3.28
CA LEU A 516 4.51 -31.19 -3.44
C LEU A 516 5.02 -31.74 -2.11
N GLN A 517 5.36 -30.88 -1.15
CA GLN A 517 5.78 -31.30 0.20
C GLN A 517 4.61 -31.82 1.07
N ALA A 518 3.35 -31.55 0.68
CA ALA A 518 2.16 -32.01 1.39
C ALA A 518 1.66 -33.41 0.93
N LEU A 519 2.33 -34.05 -0.04
CA LEU A 519 2.00 -35.43 -0.46
C LEU A 519 2.72 -36.45 0.44
N PRO A 520 2.02 -37.46 1.00
CA PRO A 520 2.67 -38.56 1.71
C PRO A 520 3.62 -39.34 0.78
N ASN A 521 4.82 -39.64 1.28
CA ASN A 521 5.85 -40.45 0.62
C ASN A 521 5.43 -41.92 0.42
N THR A 522 4.47 -42.20 -0.47
CA THR A 522 4.07 -43.59 -0.80
C THR A 522 4.05 -43.94 -2.28
N PHE A 523 4.57 -43.08 -3.17
CA PHE A 523 4.82 -43.47 -4.56
C PHE A 523 6.31 -43.38 -4.89
N ALA A 524 6.98 -44.54 -4.91
CA ALA A 524 8.32 -44.69 -5.43
C ALA A 524 8.31 -44.65 -6.97
N LEU A 525 9.02 -43.67 -7.55
CA LEU A 525 9.51 -43.70 -8.93
C LEU A 525 10.98 -43.26 -8.95
N PRO A 526 11.81 -43.73 -9.91
CA PRO A 526 13.26 -43.73 -9.76
C PRO A 526 13.92 -42.38 -10.05
N ASN A 527 14.83 -42.02 -9.14
CA ASN A 527 15.96 -41.08 -9.16
C ASN A 527 16.02 -39.94 -10.23
N PRO A 528 16.00 -38.65 -9.82
CA PRO A 528 16.18 -37.50 -10.71
C PRO A 528 17.66 -37.12 -10.84
N ALA A 529 18.40 -37.75 -11.75
CA ALA A 529 19.80 -37.40 -12.05
C ALA A 529 20.10 -37.13 -13.54
N THR A 530 19.08 -37.05 -14.40
CA THR A 530 19.28 -37.04 -15.87
C THR A 530 18.52 -35.92 -16.61
N MET A 531 18.27 -34.77 -15.99
CA MET A 531 17.61 -33.66 -16.69
C MET A 531 18.10 -32.26 -16.31
N SER A 532 19.42 -32.11 -16.14
CA SER A 532 20.06 -30.81 -15.87
C SER A 532 21.20 -30.52 -16.86
N HIS A 533 21.00 -30.73 -18.16
CA HIS A 533 22.01 -30.39 -19.18
C HIS A 533 21.43 -30.10 -20.58
N VAL A 534 20.41 -29.26 -20.69
CA VAL A 534 20.10 -28.57 -21.97
C VAL A 534 19.51 -27.21 -21.61
N ILE A 535 19.88 -26.16 -22.35
CA ILE A 535 19.45 -24.74 -22.20
C ILE A 535 20.31 -23.91 -21.23
N LEU A 536 21.61 -23.79 -21.50
CA LEU A 536 22.43 -22.62 -21.17
C LEU A 536 23.75 -22.70 -21.94
N ARG A 537 23.72 -22.29 -23.22
CA ARG A 537 24.89 -21.88 -24.02
C ARG A 537 24.43 -21.61 -25.46
N ARG A 538 24.21 -20.35 -25.79
CA ARG A 538 24.56 -19.77 -27.10
C ARG A 538 24.36 -18.26 -27.07
N THR A 539 25.30 -17.55 -27.70
CA THR A 539 25.38 -16.10 -27.95
C THR A 539 25.98 -15.21 -26.86
N ALA A 540 27.29 -15.35 -26.65
CA ALA A 540 28.16 -14.20 -26.41
C ALA A 540 29.47 -14.44 -27.18
N ARG A 541 29.77 -13.58 -28.17
CA ARG A 541 31.13 -13.35 -28.67
C ARG A 541 31.31 -11.85 -28.94
N PRO A 542 32.50 -11.30 -28.68
CA PRO A 542 32.75 -9.86 -28.65
C PRO A 542 33.28 -9.36 -30.00
N LEU A 543 33.11 -8.07 -30.27
CA LEU A 543 33.85 -7.36 -31.32
C LEU A 543 34.41 -6.05 -30.76
N ARG A 544 35.73 -6.02 -30.66
CA ARG A 544 36.56 -4.83 -30.46
C ARG A 544 36.90 -4.21 -31.82
N LEU A 545 37.24 -2.92 -31.76
CA LEU A 545 37.95 -2.05 -32.73
C LEU A 545 37.10 -1.32 -33.77
N LEU A 546 36.98 0.00 -33.58
CA LEU A 546 37.64 1.01 -34.43
C LEU A 546 37.48 2.40 -33.79
N SER A 547 38.58 2.97 -33.29
CA SER A 547 38.67 4.38 -32.89
C SER A 547 39.27 5.18 -34.04
N SER A 548 38.61 6.26 -34.47
CA SER A 548 39.27 7.33 -35.22
C SER A 548 38.63 8.69 -34.93
N LYS A 549 39.41 9.54 -34.25
CA LYS A 549 39.51 11.00 -34.34
C LYS A 549 38.26 11.80 -34.73
N ILE A 550 37.69 12.53 -33.77
CA ILE A 550 37.23 13.93 -33.96
C ILE A 550 37.73 14.75 -32.77
N VAL A 551 38.20 15.97 -33.06
CA VAL A 551 38.94 16.92 -32.24
C VAL A 551 38.01 18.06 -31.76
N SER A 552 38.38 18.67 -30.63
CA SER A 552 38.01 20.01 -30.10
C SER A 552 36.61 20.16 -29.47
N SER A 553 36.38 20.92 -28.40
CA SER A 553 37.23 21.73 -27.51
C SER A 553 36.31 22.34 -26.44
N THR A 554 36.66 22.22 -25.16
CA THR A 554 36.41 23.26 -24.14
C THR A 554 37.17 22.90 -22.87
N SER A 555 38.11 23.77 -22.51
CA SER A 555 38.98 23.72 -21.34
C SER A 555 38.21 24.00 -20.06
N CYS A 556 38.26 23.07 -19.09
CA CYS A 556 37.83 23.32 -17.72
C CYS A 556 39.06 23.77 -16.89
N PRO A 557 39.01 24.87 -16.13
CA PRO A 557 40.16 25.35 -15.37
C PRO A 557 40.42 24.47 -14.15
N SER A 558 41.67 24.03 -13.99
CA SER A 558 42.16 23.28 -12.84
C SER A 558 42.12 24.14 -11.56
N ILE A 559 41.36 23.70 -10.56
CA ILE A 559 41.34 24.30 -9.21
C ILE A 559 42.56 23.78 -8.41
N PRO A 560 43.27 24.62 -7.63
CA PRO A 560 44.49 24.20 -6.94
C PRO A 560 44.19 23.26 -5.78
N ARG A 561 44.94 22.15 -5.68
CA ARG A 561 44.99 21.32 -4.48
C ARG A 561 45.64 22.14 -3.35
N PHE A 562 44.87 22.48 -2.33
CA PHE A 562 45.41 23.00 -1.08
C PHE A 562 46.00 21.85 -0.26
N THR A 563 47.32 21.88 -0.06
CA THR A 563 48.03 21.04 0.90
C THR A 563 47.67 21.53 2.30
N ILE A 564 46.99 20.71 3.10
CA ILE A 564 46.80 20.99 4.53
C ILE A 564 48.14 20.78 5.21
N ASP A 565 48.65 21.87 5.79
CA ASP A 565 49.88 21.93 6.57
C ASP A 565 49.74 20.98 7.78
N GLN A 566 50.58 19.95 7.84
CA GLN A 566 50.62 18.97 8.93
C GLN A 566 51.08 19.67 10.22
N ARG A 567 50.13 20.26 10.95
CA ARG A 567 50.36 20.55 12.37
C ARG A 567 50.27 19.23 13.12
N THR A 568 51.41 18.83 13.68
CA THR A 568 51.62 17.69 14.56
C THR A 568 50.59 17.71 15.69
N PHE A 569 49.51 16.95 15.55
CA PHE A 569 48.66 16.63 16.68
C PHE A 569 49.40 15.60 17.53
N ALA A 570 49.46 15.87 18.84
CA ALA A 570 50.21 15.07 19.78
C ALA A 570 49.76 13.61 19.72
N THR A 571 50.65 12.73 19.24
CA THR A 571 50.51 11.29 19.36
C THR A 571 50.36 10.97 20.84
N THR A 572 49.15 10.58 21.26
CA THR A 572 48.95 10.22 22.66
C THR A 572 49.62 8.88 22.87
N THR A 573 50.79 8.95 23.49
CA THR A 573 51.48 7.83 24.14
C THR A 573 50.46 6.96 24.86
N THR A 574 50.52 5.66 24.64
CA THR A 574 49.73 4.62 25.30
C THR A 574 49.72 4.83 26.82
N THR A 575 48.72 5.56 27.33
CA THR A 575 48.55 5.75 28.77
C THR A 575 47.82 4.53 29.33
N ASN A 576 48.61 3.66 29.94
CA ASN A 576 48.26 2.71 31.01
C ASN A 576 46.84 2.88 31.57
N ASN A 577 46.02 1.83 31.46
CA ASN A 577 44.94 1.47 32.39
C ASN A 577 44.10 2.62 33.00
N SER A 578 43.77 3.65 32.22
CA SER A 578 42.76 4.62 32.63
C SER A 578 41.40 3.97 32.41
N ILE A 579 40.75 3.63 33.52
CA ILE A 579 39.38 3.11 33.56
C ILE A 579 38.50 4.17 32.88
N ILE A 580 38.15 3.96 31.61
CA ILE A 580 37.09 4.76 30.96
C ILE A 580 35.86 4.60 31.85
N PRO A 581 35.31 5.69 32.42
CA PRO A 581 34.12 5.57 33.24
C PRO A 581 33.02 4.91 32.40
N SER A 582 32.42 3.83 32.90
CA SER A 582 31.31 3.14 32.23
C SER A 582 30.01 3.94 32.39
N TYR A 583 30.01 5.20 31.96
CA TYR A 583 28.81 6.01 31.92
C TYR A 583 27.93 5.55 30.76
N LYS A 584 26.64 5.36 31.05
CA LYS A 584 25.62 5.05 30.05
C LYS A 584 24.66 6.22 29.93
N VAL A 585 24.16 6.43 28.72
CA VAL A 585 23.07 7.37 28.46
C VAL A 585 21.80 6.91 29.16
N ASN A 586 20.94 7.85 29.55
CA ASN A 586 19.60 7.50 30.02
C ASN A 586 18.67 7.35 28.82
N GLU A 587 18.53 6.11 28.33
CA GLU A 587 17.73 5.76 27.15
C GLU A 587 16.32 6.34 27.20
N LYS A 588 15.64 6.20 28.34
CA LYS A 588 14.27 6.70 28.52
C LYS A 588 14.22 8.22 28.42
N ARG A 589 15.14 8.93 29.07
CA ARG A 589 15.18 10.40 29.02
C ARG A 589 15.47 10.91 27.62
N LEU A 590 16.42 10.30 26.90
CA LEU A 590 16.71 10.66 25.52
C LEU A 590 15.48 10.44 24.65
N TRP A 591 14.84 9.28 24.77
CA TRP A 591 13.63 8.94 24.05
C TRP A 591 12.48 9.92 24.31
N ASP A 592 12.20 10.21 25.59
CA ASP A 592 11.15 11.12 26.00
C ASP A 592 11.43 12.55 25.50
N THR A 593 12.70 13.00 25.57
CA THR A 593 13.11 14.33 25.08
C THR A 593 12.88 14.47 23.58
N ILE A 594 13.23 13.46 22.78
CA ILE A 594 13.01 13.47 21.32
C ILE A 594 11.52 13.61 21.01
N HIS A 595 10.67 12.87 21.74
CA HIS A 595 9.24 12.88 21.53
C HIS A 595 8.54 14.15 22.04
N ASP A 596 9.04 14.75 23.10
CA ASP A 596 8.51 16.00 23.63
C ASP A 596 8.82 17.17 22.71
N THR A 597 10.06 17.27 22.24
CA THR A 597 10.49 18.30 21.30
C THR A 597 9.90 18.11 19.90
N ALA A 598 9.50 16.90 19.53
CA ALA A 598 8.77 16.62 18.28
C ALA A 598 7.38 17.29 18.21
N LYS A 599 6.84 17.76 19.33
CA LYS A 599 5.57 18.51 19.37
C LYS A 599 5.67 19.85 18.63
N TRP A 600 6.87 20.47 18.60
CA TRP A 600 7.11 21.68 17.82
C TRP A 600 7.30 21.33 16.34
N GLY A 601 6.23 21.53 15.56
CA GLY A 601 6.17 21.15 14.16
C GLY A 601 5.48 19.80 13.91
N SER A 602 4.80 19.21 14.89
CA SER A 602 4.14 17.91 14.68
C SER A 602 3.10 17.94 13.56
N THR A 603 3.13 16.94 12.67
CA THR A 603 2.12 16.77 11.61
C THR A 603 1.11 15.67 11.96
N PRO A 604 -0.13 15.69 11.40
CA PRO A 604 -1.16 14.69 11.69
C PRO A 604 -0.76 13.23 11.39
N ASP A 605 0.16 13.01 10.45
CA ASP A 605 0.68 11.69 10.11
C ASP A 605 1.80 11.21 11.05
N GLY A 606 2.13 12.00 12.08
CA GLY A 606 3.09 11.66 13.12
C GLY A 606 4.53 12.07 12.82
N GLY A 607 4.79 12.73 11.69
CA GLY A 607 6.08 13.36 11.34
C GLY A 607 6.29 14.73 12.01
N ILE A 608 7.31 15.44 11.53
CA ILE A 608 7.65 16.81 11.93
C ILE A 608 7.81 17.65 10.66
N ARG A 609 7.14 18.80 10.62
CA ARG A 609 7.38 19.90 9.69
C ARG A 609 7.90 21.09 10.48
N ARG A 610 9.21 21.14 10.68
CA ARG A 610 9.92 22.24 11.33
C ARG A 610 11.01 22.76 10.40
N LEU A 611 10.57 23.48 9.37
CA LEU A 611 11.48 24.09 8.39
C LEU A 611 12.39 25.12 9.07
N ALA A 612 13.61 25.27 8.55
CA ALA A 612 14.60 26.20 9.08
C ALA A 612 14.06 27.63 9.24
N LEU A 613 14.40 28.26 10.37
CA LEU A 613 14.10 29.66 10.71
C LEU A 613 12.60 30.01 10.80
N THR A 614 11.73 29.01 10.90
CA THR A 614 10.31 29.21 11.21
C THR A 614 10.11 29.44 12.72
N ASP A 615 8.91 29.84 13.14
CA ASP A 615 8.60 30.00 14.58
C ASP A 615 8.69 28.68 15.36
N THR A 616 8.42 27.56 14.69
CA THR A 616 8.61 26.22 15.28
C THR A 616 10.08 25.87 15.46
N ASP A 617 10.95 26.29 14.53
CA ASP A 617 12.41 26.13 14.67
C ASP A 617 12.96 27.04 15.77
N LYS A 618 12.51 28.30 15.81
CA LYS A 618 12.79 29.22 16.91
C LYS A 618 12.47 28.61 18.28
N SER A 619 11.28 28.03 18.43
CA SER A 619 10.81 27.46 19.70
C SER A 619 11.74 26.34 20.21
N VAL A 620 12.19 25.45 19.32
CA VAL A 620 13.10 24.36 19.73
C VAL A 620 14.51 24.87 20.00
N ARG A 621 14.97 25.91 19.29
CA ARG A 621 16.28 26.55 19.54
C ARG A 621 16.31 27.28 20.89
N GLU A 622 15.24 27.98 21.26
CA GLU A 622 15.11 28.60 22.59
C GLU A 622 15.10 27.54 23.70
N TRP A 623 14.38 26.43 23.48
CA TRP A 623 14.43 25.27 24.38
C TRP A 623 15.84 24.68 24.49
N PHE A 624 16.57 24.54 23.37
CA PHE A 624 17.94 24.06 23.34
C PHE A 624 18.83 24.93 24.23
N ILE A 625 18.81 26.26 24.02
CA ILE A 625 19.61 27.24 24.77
C ILE A 625 19.33 27.15 26.27
N SER A 626 18.05 27.19 26.65
CA SER A 626 17.67 27.13 28.07
C SER A 626 18.11 25.82 28.74
N THR A 627 17.99 24.70 28.02
CA THR A 627 18.38 23.38 28.50
C THR A 627 19.89 23.30 28.74
N VAL A 628 20.71 23.67 27.76
CA VAL A 628 22.18 23.54 27.89
C VAL A 628 22.76 24.56 28.87
N GLN A 629 22.18 25.75 28.99
CA GLN A 629 22.59 26.73 30.00
C GLN A 629 22.33 26.21 31.42
N SER A 630 21.23 25.49 31.66
CA SER A 630 20.96 24.86 32.95
C SER A 630 22.01 23.80 33.35
N LEU A 631 22.74 23.25 32.37
CA LEU A 631 23.81 22.28 32.56
C LEU A 631 25.20 22.93 32.75
N GLY A 632 25.25 24.28 32.78
CA GLY A 632 26.48 25.05 32.92
C GLY A 632 27.22 25.33 31.61
N CYS A 633 26.54 25.24 30.46
CA CYS A 633 27.15 25.55 29.16
C CYS A 633 27.08 27.04 28.84
N THR A 634 28.11 27.55 28.16
CA THR A 634 28.07 28.87 27.51
C THR A 634 27.64 28.69 26.06
N VAL A 635 26.59 29.39 25.63
CA VAL A 635 26.10 29.30 24.24
C VAL A 635 26.65 30.47 23.42
N LYS A 636 27.24 30.16 22.27
CA LYS A 636 27.55 31.14 21.23
C LYS A 636 26.58 30.98 20.06
N ILE A 637 26.13 32.10 19.51
CA ILE A 637 25.33 32.16 18.28
C ILE A 637 26.16 32.93 17.25
N ASP A 638 26.40 32.33 16.09
CA ASP A 638 27.16 32.97 15.03
C ASP A 638 26.27 33.70 14.01
N GLN A 639 26.88 34.37 13.04
CA GLN A 639 26.20 35.13 11.99
C GLN A 639 25.28 34.30 11.08
N MET A 640 25.35 32.97 11.15
CA MET A 640 24.46 32.07 10.43
C MET A 640 23.40 31.42 11.35
N GLY A 641 23.38 31.78 12.63
CA GLY A 641 22.45 31.24 13.61
C GLY A 641 22.86 29.87 14.17
N ASN A 642 24.08 29.41 13.90
CA ASN A 642 24.58 28.16 14.48
C ASN A 642 24.72 28.32 15.99
N LEU A 643 24.29 27.30 16.73
CA LEU A 643 24.37 27.29 18.18
C LEU A 643 25.53 26.42 18.63
N PHE A 644 26.48 27.00 19.36
CA PHE A 644 27.59 26.27 19.98
C PHE A 644 27.43 26.30 21.51
N ALA A 645 26.93 25.21 22.08
CA ALA A 645 26.78 25.05 23.52
C ALA A 645 28.03 24.43 24.14
N ILE A 646 28.91 25.26 24.71
CA ILE A 646 30.23 24.86 25.17
C ILE A 646 30.21 24.57 26.68
N ARG A 647 30.52 23.33 27.06
CA ARG A 647 30.78 22.93 28.44
C ARG A 647 32.30 22.93 28.71
N PRO A 648 32.78 23.63 29.76
CA PRO A 648 34.21 23.73 30.03
C PRO A 648 34.82 22.37 30.40
N GLY A 649 36.04 22.12 29.91
CA GLY A 649 36.90 21.01 30.35
C GLY A 649 37.95 21.47 31.35
N THR A 650 38.81 20.56 31.80
CA THR A 650 39.94 20.89 32.68
C THR A 650 41.04 21.66 31.96
N SER A 651 41.18 21.47 30.64
CA SER A 651 42.06 22.27 29.79
C SER A 651 41.30 23.41 29.13
N SER A 652 41.70 24.65 29.44
CA SER A 652 41.16 25.86 28.80
C SER A 652 41.89 26.25 27.51
N SER A 653 42.98 25.56 27.15
CA SER A 653 43.81 25.86 25.98
C SER A 653 43.42 25.07 24.72
N LEU A 654 42.58 24.05 24.86
CA LEU A 654 42.12 23.22 23.76
C LEU A 654 40.78 23.74 23.22
N ALA A 655 40.63 23.68 21.89
CA ALA A 655 39.34 23.85 21.25
C ALA A 655 38.38 22.72 21.65
N PRO A 656 37.07 22.97 21.76
CA PRO A 656 36.10 21.94 22.14
C PRO A 656 36.04 20.79 21.12
N ILE A 657 35.70 19.60 21.61
CA ILE A 657 35.23 18.50 20.76
C ILE A 657 33.76 18.74 20.47
N GLY A 658 33.40 18.87 19.19
CA GLY A 658 32.05 19.11 18.72
C GLY A 658 31.24 17.81 18.63
N ILE A 659 30.00 17.86 19.09
CA ILE A 659 29.00 16.82 18.90
C ILE A 659 27.73 17.52 18.44
N GLY A 660 27.22 17.21 17.26
CA GLY A 660 26.10 17.97 16.74
C GLY A 660 25.57 17.47 15.44
N SER A 661 24.47 18.10 15.04
CA SER A 661 23.77 17.89 13.78
C SER A 661 22.79 19.09 13.62
N HIS A 662 21.56 18.88 13.19
CA HIS A 662 20.56 19.94 12.96
C HIS A 662 19.22 19.68 13.67
N LEU A 663 18.48 20.77 13.96
CA LEU A 663 17.12 20.72 14.50
C LEU A 663 16.01 21.02 13.47
N ASP A 664 16.36 21.59 12.32
CA ASP A 664 15.43 21.81 11.21
C ASP A 664 15.14 20.50 10.45
N THR A 665 14.02 20.45 9.74
CA THR A 665 13.54 19.24 9.05
C THR A 665 13.09 19.54 7.62
N GLN A 666 13.03 18.51 6.77
CA GLN A 666 12.23 18.55 5.53
C GLN A 666 10.74 18.91 5.77
N PRO A 667 9.99 19.30 4.72
CA PRO A 667 8.54 19.57 4.82
C PRO A 667 7.72 18.36 5.28
N ALA A 668 8.18 17.15 4.96
CA ALA A 668 7.63 15.88 5.41
C ALA A 668 8.65 15.13 6.28
N GLY A 669 9.28 15.85 7.21
CA GLY A 669 10.40 15.36 8.00
C GLY A 669 10.05 14.30 9.05
N GLY A 670 11.08 13.57 9.46
CA GLY A 670 11.02 12.60 10.54
C GLY A 670 11.25 13.17 11.92
N ARG A 671 11.12 12.30 12.93
CA ARG A 671 11.40 12.68 14.33
C ARG A 671 12.87 12.62 14.73
N TYR A 672 13.69 11.97 13.90
CA TYR A 672 15.05 11.55 14.28
C TYR A 672 16.14 12.12 13.38
N ASP A 673 15.76 12.54 12.16
CA ASP A 673 16.67 13.15 11.18
C ASP A 673 17.26 14.45 11.76
N GLY A 674 18.59 14.54 11.88
CA GLY A 674 19.35 15.56 12.60
C GLY A 674 19.15 15.61 14.12
N ILE A 675 17.89 15.66 14.55
CA ILE A 675 17.43 15.87 15.92
C ILE A 675 18.06 14.86 16.89
N LEU A 676 18.24 13.61 16.46
CA LEU A 676 18.89 12.57 17.25
C LEU A 676 20.33 12.96 17.64
N GLY A 677 21.11 13.52 16.71
CA GLY A 677 22.50 13.90 16.95
C GLY A 677 22.61 15.04 17.97
N VAL A 678 21.80 16.08 17.80
CA VAL A 678 21.77 17.23 18.73
C VAL A 678 21.34 16.79 20.12
N GLN A 679 20.26 16.01 20.23
CA GLN A 679 19.74 15.58 21.53
C GLN A 679 20.60 14.54 22.23
N ALA A 680 21.27 13.66 21.48
CA ALA A 680 22.29 12.77 22.06
C ALA A 680 23.46 13.58 22.63
N GLY A 681 23.88 14.66 21.96
CA GLY A 681 24.84 15.62 22.50
C GLY A 681 24.39 16.21 23.84
N ILE A 682 23.14 16.68 23.93
CA ILE A 682 22.57 17.19 25.19
C ILE A 682 22.53 16.09 26.28
N GLU A 683 22.16 14.87 25.91
CA GLU A 683 22.11 13.75 26.86
C GLU A 683 23.50 13.40 27.41
N ILE A 684 24.54 13.46 26.58
CA ILE A 684 25.94 13.33 27.03
C ILE A 684 26.24 14.41 28.09
N LEU A 685 25.87 15.67 27.84
CA LEU A 685 26.07 16.74 28.82
C LEU A 685 25.31 16.50 30.13
N LYS A 686 24.06 16.01 30.06
CA LYS A 686 23.26 15.66 31.25
C LYS A 686 23.92 14.56 32.08
N VAL A 687 24.35 13.47 31.44
CA VAL A 687 25.03 12.36 32.12
C VAL A 687 26.33 12.82 32.79
N LEU A 688 27.12 13.64 32.10
CA LEU A 688 28.35 14.19 32.68
C LEU A 688 28.07 15.13 33.86
N HIS A 689 27.01 15.93 33.78
CA HIS A 689 26.57 16.80 34.86
C HIS A 689 26.12 16.00 36.09
N GLU A 690 25.28 14.99 35.90
CA GLU A 690 24.77 14.11 36.97
C GLU A 690 25.87 13.34 37.69
N ASN A 691 26.92 12.94 36.96
CA ASN A 691 28.06 12.22 37.52
C ASN A 691 29.17 13.15 38.03
N GLY A 692 28.98 14.48 37.97
CA GLY A 692 30.01 15.46 38.35
C GLY A 692 31.32 15.33 37.55
N HIS A 693 31.27 14.75 36.34
CA HIS A 693 32.46 14.46 35.55
C HIS A 693 32.87 15.68 34.71
N THR A 694 34.14 16.06 34.80
CA THR A 694 34.75 17.12 33.97
C THR A 694 35.71 16.50 32.98
N THR A 695 35.47 16.71 31.69
CA THR A 695 36.30 16.19 30.61
C THR A 695 37.63 16.93 30.49
N TYR A 696 38.63 16.32 29.87
CA TYR A 696 39.93 16.97 29.65
C TYR A 696 39.81 18.16 28.68
N ALA A 697 39.36 17.90 27.46
CA ALA A 697 38.99 18.95 26.50
C ALA A 697 37.57 19.47 26.79
N PRO A 698 37.26 20.74 26.46
CA PRO A 698 35.88 21.22 26.44
C PRO A 698 35.01 20.42 25.46
N LEU A 699 33.70 20.37 25.70
CA LEU A 699 32.73 19.77 24.77
C LEU A 699 31.82 20.86 24.21
N ALA A 700 31.48 20.78 22.93
CA ALA A 700 30.49 21.65 22.30
C ALA A 700 29.35 20.83 21.72
N VAL A 701 28.11 21.07 22.15
CA VAL A 701 26.94 20.57 21.43
C VAL A 701 26.54 21.59 20.37
N ILE A 702 26.41 21.16 19.12
CA ILE A 702 26.21 22.03 17.96
C ILE A 702 24.86 21.76 17.30
N ASP A 703 24.13 22.84 17.00
CA ASP A 703 22.96 22.84 16.12
C ASP A 703 23.28 23.73 14.91
N TRP A 704 23.45 23.10 13.75
CA TRP A 704 23.70 23.76 12.48
C TRP A 704 22.39 24.24 11.85
N THR A 705 22.45 25.38 11.17
CA THR A 705 21.25 26.02 10.62
C THR A 705 21.01 25.62 9.16
N ASN A 706 19.78 25.19 8.84
CA ASN A 706 19.34 24.89 7.47
C ASN A 706 20.23 23.81 6.83
N GLU A 707 20.41 22.71 7.55
CA GLU A 707 21.12 21.54 7.02
C GLU A 707 20.33 20.93 5.85
N GLU A 708 19.01 20.82 6.00
CA GLU A 708 18.15 20.11 5.05
C GLU A 708 18.02 20.82 3.70
N GLY A 709 18.32 22.13 3.66
CA GLY A 709 18.21 22.96 2.46
C GLY A 709 16.79 23.08 1.91
N ALA A 710 15.77 22.71 2.69
CA ALA A 710 14.39 22.57 2.22
C ALA A 710 13.67 23.91 2.03
N ARG A 711 13.94 24.87 2.94
CA ARG A 711 13.34 26.21 2.90
C ARG A 711 14.24 27.19 2.17
N PHE A 712 15.55 27.09 2.37
CA PHE A 712 16.56 27.85 1.64
C PHE A 712 17.42 26.86 0.87
N ASN A 713 17.29 26.87 -0.47
CA ASN A 713 17.79 25.83 -1.37
C ASN A 713 19.33 25.81 -1.47
N THR A 714 19.98 25.28 -0.44
CA THR A 714 21.36 24.81 -0.39
C THR A 714 21.48 24.04 0.92
N GLY A 715 21.58 22.70 0.85
CA GLY A 715 21.78 21.88 2.05
C GLY A 715 23.14 22.17 2.70
N MET A 716 23.24 21.98 4.01
CA MET A 716 24.43 22.16 4.83
C MET A 716 25.08 23.55 4.69
N VAL A 717 24.32 24.56 4.24
CA VAL A 717 24.89 25.86 3.86
C VAL A 717 25.60 26.54 5.02
N SER A 718 25.10 26.37 6.24
CA SER A 718 25.64 27.05 7.41
C SER A 718 26.98 26.46 7.90
N SER A 719 27.10 25.13 7.97
CA SER A 719 28.39 24.47 8.21
C SER A 719 29.36 24.70 7.05
N GLY A 720 28.84 24.86 5.82
CA GLY A 720 29.59 25.30 4.65
C GLY A 720 30.15 26.73 4.77
N VAL A 721 29.40 27.68 5.36
CA VAL A 721 29.93 29.02 5.68
C VAL A 721 30.97 28.93 6.79
N TRP A 722 30.70 28.18 7.86
CA TRP A 722 31.65 27.96 8.95
C TRP A 722 33.00 27.39 8.45
N SER A 723 32.96 26.42 7.55
CA SER A 723 34.15 25.83 6.91
C SER A 723 34.77 26.73 5.84
N GLY A 724 34.08 27.77 5.38
CA GLY A 724 34.53 28.67 4.32
C GLY A 724 34.36 28.12 2.90
N ARG A 725 33.52 27.10 2.70
CA ARG A 725 33.08 26.67 1.35
C ARG A 725 32.10 27.65 0.73
N TYR A 726 31.24 28.25 1.53
CA TYR A 726 30.29 29.29 1.11
C TYR A 726 30.65 30.64 1.74
N THR A 727 30.34 31.73 1.04
CA THR A 727 30.44 33.07 1.61
C THR A 727 29.19 33.40 2.44
N LEU A 728 29.35 34.23 3.46
CA LEU A 728 28.23 34.69 4.29
C LEU A 728 27.17 35.40 3.44
N ASP A 729 27.61 36.27 2.53
CA ASP A 729 26.71 37.04 1.65
C ASP A 729 25.86 36.13 0.75
N PHE A 730 26.46 35.05 0.22
CA PHE A 730 25.73 34.07 -0.59
C PHE A 730 24.63 33.40 0.24
N ALA A 731 24.97 32.90 1.42
CA ALA A 731 24.03 32.20 2.27
C ALA A 731 22.91 33.11 2.78
N HIS A 732 23.24 34.34 3.20
CA HIS A 732 22.29 35.35 3.64
C HIS A 732 21.31 35.79 2.57
N ALA A 733 21.71 35.73 1.30
CA ALA A 733 20.88 36.10 0.15
C ALA A 733 19.95 34.98 -0.33
N LEU A 734 20.04 33.75 0.19
CA LEU A 734 19.18 32.65 -0.22
C LEU A 734 17.70 32.98 0.04
N PRO A 735 16.82 32.92 -0.97
CA PRO A 735 15.40 33.20 -0.81
C PRO A 735 14.67 31.98 -0.21
N ALA A 736 13.60 32.24 0.55
CA ALA A 736 12.70 31.20 1.03
C ALA A 736 11.91 30.59 -0.14
N ALA A 737 11.86 29.26 -0.23
CA ALA A 737 11.26 28.53 -1.34
C ALA A 737 9.74 28.78 -1.50
N GLU A 738 9.04 29.07 -0.40
CA GLU A 738 7.62 29.42 -0.42
C GLU A 738 7.33 30.85 -0.90
N ASP A 739 8.32 31.75 -0.86
CA ASP A 739 8.16 33.15 -1.20
C ASP A 739 8.48 33.41 -2.68
N LYS A 740 7.43 33.45 -3.50
CA LYS A 740 7.52 33.77 -4.93
C LYS A 740 7.97 35.20 -5.23
N THR A 741 7.95 36.10 -4.24
CA THR A 741 8.42 37.49 -4.38
C THR A 741 9.92 37.63 -4.13
N GLN A 742 10.57 36.58 -3.59
CA GLN A 742 11.98 36.54 -3.21
C GLN A 742 12.39 37.65 -2.22
N GLN A 743 11.45 38.16 -1.42
CA GLN A 743 11.72 39.21 -0.44
C GLN A 743 12.18 38.63 0.91
N THR A 744 11.75 37.41 1.23
CA THR A 744 12.14 36.68 2.43
C THR A 744 13.44 35.95 2.19
N THR A 745 14.52 36.40 2.84
CA THR A 745 15.85 35.78 2.76
C THR A 745 16.25 35.12 4.07
N MET A 746 17.25 34.24 4.02
CA MET A 746 17.80 33.59 5.21
C MET A 746 18.24 34.61 6.28
N ARG A 747 18.86 35.72 5.86
CA ARG A 747 19.21 36.82 6.77
C ARG A 747 17.99 37.45 7.43
N SER A 748 16.97 37.78 6.65
CA SER A 748 15.77 38.43 7.19
C SER A 748 15.07 37.54 8.22
N GLU A 749 15.05 36.22 8.00
CA GLU A 749 14.46 35.27 8.93
C GLU A 749 15.32 35.09 10.19
N LEU A 750 16.66 35.04 10.07
CA LEU A 750 17.58 35.05 11.22
C LEU A 750 17.37 36.28 12.11
N GLU A 751 17.21 37.47 11.50
CA GLU A 751 16.89 38.71 12.20
C GLU A 751 15.50 38.64 12.86
N ARG A 752 14.49 38.14 12.14
CA ARG A 752 13.10 38.01 12.63
C ARG A 752 12.99 37.10 13.84
N ILE A 753 13.65 35.93 13.81
CA ILE A 753 13.60 34.99 14.94
C ILE A 753 14.52 35.37 16.09
N GLY A 754 15.48 36.29 15.88
CA GLY A 754 16.43 36.76 16.88
C GLY A 754 17.69 35.90 16.98
N PHE A 755 18.02 35.14 15.93
CA PHE A 755 19.17 34.24 15.88
C PHE A 755 20.29 34.72 14.95
N LEU A 756 20.21 35.96 14.43
CA LEU A 756 21.37 36.59 13.79
C LEU A 756 22.43 36.91 14.85
N GLY A 757 23.39 36.00 15.04
CA GLY A 757 24.46 36.16 16.02
C GLY A 757 25.51 37.20 15.62
N THR A 758 26.28 37.65 16.62
CA THR A 758 27.34 38.64 16.43
C THR A 758 28.73 38.03 16.21
N VAL A 759 28.89 36.73 16.52
CA VAL A 759 30.15 36.01 16.33
C VAL A 759 30.30 35.64 14.86
N PRO A 760 31.46 35.85 14.22
CA PRO A 760 31.63 35.45 12.83
C PRO A 760 31.40 33.95 12.63
N ALA A 761 30.63 33.59 11.61
CA ALA A 761 30.40 32.19 11.22
C ALA A 761 31.65 31.62 10.54
N SER A 762 32.64 31.21 11.34
CA SER A 762 33.93 30.72 10.86
C SER A 762 34.57 29.72 11.82
N TYR A 763 35.22 28.70 11.28
CA TYR A 763 36.04 27.74 12.00
C TYR A 763 37.20 28.38 12.78
N LYS A 764 37.59 29.61 12.47
CA LYS A 764 38.63 30.34 13.21
C LYS A 764 38.10 30.93 14.52
N GLU A 765 36.88 31.46 14.50
CA GLU A 765 36.24 32.09 15.67
C GLU A 765 35.53 31.06 16.55
N ASN A 766 35.06 29.96 15.93
CA ASN A 766 34.47 28.81 16.60
C ASN A 766 35.28 27.55 16.26
N PRO A 767 36.53 27.41 16.76
CA PRO A 767 37.39 26.26 16.44
C PRO A 767 36.91 24.98 17.12
N LEU A 768 37.09 23.85 16.44
CA LEU A 768 36.84 22.50 16.95
C LEU A 768 38.13 21.67 16.91
N SER A 769 38.41 20.91 17.96
CA SER A 769 39.54 19.95 17.98
C SER A 769 39.18 18.60 17.34
N GLY A 770 37.90 18.29 17.27
CA GLY A 770 37.32 17.21 16.48
C GLY A 770 35.81 17.31 16.45
N HIS A 771 35.14 16.59 15.55
CA HIS A 771 33.69 16.57 15.40
C HIS A 771 33.15 15.14 15.28
N PHE A 772 32.10 14.84 16.04
CA PHE A 772 31.39 13.57 15.95
C PHE A 772 29.90 13.80 15.76
N GLU A 773 29.33 13.19 14.72
CA GLU A 773 27.90 13.29 14.46
C GLU A 773 27.25 11.91 14.56
N LEU A 774 26.25 11.81 15.45
CA LEU A 774 25.33 10.69 15.51
C LEU A 774 24.17 10.97 14.58
N HIS A 775 23.88 10.04 13.69
CA HIS A 775 22.76 10.16 12.77
C HIS A 775 22.01 8.85 12.61
N ILE A 776 20.78 8.90 12.09
CA ILE A 776 20.13 7.72 11.55
C ILE A 776 20.76 7.36 10.19
N GLU A 777 20.76 6.09 9.81
CA GLU A 777 21.36 5.66 8.53
C GLU A 777 20.72 6.33 7.30
N GLN A 778 19.43 6.66 7.37
CA GLN A 778 18.57 7.07 6.23
C GLN A 778 18.51 6.04 5.08
N GLY A 779 19.11 4.86 5.28
CA GLY A 779 19.11 3.72 4.38
C GLY A 779 18.73 2.42 5.08
N PRO A 780 18.60 1.32 4.33
CA PRO A 780 18.19 0.02 4.87
C PRO A 780 19.36 -0.91 5.22
N ILE A 781 20.63 -0.53 5.01
CA ILE A 781 21.78 -1.44 5.05
C ILE A 781 21.97 -2.09 6.42
N LEU A 782 21.94 -1.31 7.50
CA LEU A 782 22.10 -1.83 8.85
C LEU A 782 20.90 -2.70 9.23
N GLU A 783 19.68 -2.32 8.84
CA GLU A 783 18.47 -3.11 9.09
C GLU A 783 18.51 -4.46 8.34
N ASP A 784 18.78 -4.43 7.03
CA ASP A 784 18.81 -5.60 6.14
C ASP A 784 19.91 -6.59 6.56
N GLU A 785 21.05 -6.10 7.03
CA GLU A 785 22.15 -6.93 7.53
C GLU A 785 22.05 -7.28 9.02
N GLY A 786 21.03 -6.78 9.72
CA GLY A 786 20.83 -7.02 11.16
C GLY A 786 21.94 -6.42 12.05
N LYS A 787 22.55 -5.31 11.61
CA LYS A 787 23.59 -4.57 12.31
C LYS A 787 22.98 -3.45 13.14
N LYS A 788 23.62 -3.11 14.26
CA LYS A 788 23.12 -2.08 15.19
C LYS A 788 23.77 -0.72 14.94
N ILE A 789 25.08 -0.71 14.74
CA ILE A 789 25.87 0.52 14.59
C ILE A 789 26.66 0.48 13.28
N GLY A 790 26.48 1.51 12.48
CA GLY A 790 27.31 1.84 11.33
C GLY A 790 28.48 2.73 11.75
N VAL A 791 29.72 2.26 11.60
CA VAL A 791 30.92 3.09 11.71
C VAL A 791 31.11 3.77 10.37
N VAL A 792 30.86 5.07 10.30
CA VAL A 792 30.89 5.80 9.02
C VAL A 792 32.32 6.19 8.70
N THR A 793 32.84 5.71 7.59
CA THR A 793 34.22 5.96 7.13
C THR A 793 34.33 7.18 6.21
N GLY A 794 33.19 7.68 5.72
CA GLY A 794 33.13 8.82 4.82
C GLY A 794 31.74 9.04 4.25
N VAL A 795 31.61 10.02 3.36
CA VAL A 795 30.38 10.36 2.64
C VAL A 795 30.62 10.17 1.16
N GLN A 796 29.68 9.54 0.46
CA GLN A 796 29.84 9.24 -0.96
C GLN A 796 29.91 10.50 -1.82
N SER A 797 30.48 10.36 -3.02
CA SER A 797 30.46 11.41 -4.04
C SER A 797 29.04 11.55 -4.58
N MET A 798 28.56 12.77 -4.71
CA MET A 798 27.21 13.08 -5.21
C MET A 798 27.29 14.25 -6.18
N GLY A 799 26.43 14.28 -7.19
CA GLY A 799 26.27 15.46 -8.03
C GLY A 799 25.01 15.46 -8.84
N TRP A 800 24.55 16.67 -9.15
CA TRP A 800 23.29 16.91 -9.83
C TRP A 800 23.53 17.59 -11.17
N LEU A 801 22.90 17.04 -12.19
CA LEU A 801 22.88 17.59 -13.53
C LEU A 801 21.48 18.12 -13.85
N VAL A 802 21.41 19.20 -14.61
CA VAL A 802 20.21 19.61 -15.34
C VAL A 802 20.43 19.30 -16.81
N ILE A 803 19.57 18.48 -17.38
CA ILE A 803 19.60 18.14 -18.80
C ILE A 803 18.43 18.82 -19.49
N THR A 804 18.75 19.71 -20.44
CA THR A 804 17.78 20.38 -21.30
C THR A 804 17.87 19.80 -22.70
N VAL A 805 16.78 19.17 -23.16
CA VAL A 805 16.66 18.63 -24.52
C VAL A 805 15.82 19.58 -25.36
N HIS A 806 16.34 19.98 -26.51
CA HIS A 806 15.66 20.83 -27.48
C HIS A 806 15.31 20.03 -28.74
N GLY A 807 14.06 20.11 -29.14
CA GLY A 807 13.50 19.58 -30.38
C GLY A 807 12.74 20.69 -31.13
N GLU A 808 11.72 20.30 -31.88
CA GLU A 808 10.93 21.23 -32.68
C GLU A 808 9.43 21.16 -32.35
N ASN A 809 8.78 22.33 -32.31
CA ASN A 809 7.34 22.41 -32.15
C ASN A 809 6.67 22.04 -33.47
N GLN A 810 5.99 20.90 -33.48
CA GLN A 810 5.33 20.36 -34.67
C GLN A 810 3.95 19.84 -34.27
N HIS A 811 2.97 19.91 -35.18
CA HIS A 811 1.62 19.40 -34.90
C HIS A 811 1.61 17.86 -34.92
N SER A 812 1.06 17.23 -33.87
CA SER A 812 1.16 15.78 -33.65
C SER A 812 0.41 14.96 -34.70
N GLY A 813 -0.64 15.52 -35.32
CA GLY A 813 -1.41 14.86 -36.38
C GLY A 813 -0.83 15.00 -37.79
N THR A 814 -0.04 16.03 -38.08
CA THR A 814 0.39 16.36 -39.46
C THR A 814 1.88 16.14 -39.70
N CYS A 815 2.70 16.08 -38.64
CA CYS A 815 4.13 15.78 -38.79
C CYS A 815 4.40 14.26 -38.83
N PRO A 816 4.91 13.70 -39.94
CA PRO A 816 5.26 12.29 -40.04
C PRO A 816 6.37 11.90 -39.06
N MET A 817 6.33 10.66 -38.54
CA MET A 817 7.30 10.17 -37.55
C MET A 817 8.76 10.34 -37.98
N ALA A 818 9.07 10.08 -39.25
CA ALA A 818 10.42 10.19 -39.79
C ALA A 818 11.00 11.62 -39.74
N ARG A 819 10.18 12.66 -39.57
CA ARG A 819 10.61 14.06 -39.50
C ARG A 819 10.56 14.67 -38.10
N ARG A 820 10.11 13.92 -37.08
CA ARG A 820 9.94 14.47 -35.74
C ARG A 820 11.28 14.67 -35.04
N ALA A 821 11.44 15.84 -34.43
CA ALA A 821 12.45 16.15 -33.42
C ALA A 821 11.75 16.27 -32.06
N CYS A 822 11.44 15.14 -31.44
CA CYS A 822 10.64 15.09 -30.21
C CYS A 822 11.53 15.09 -28.96
N ALA A 823 11.56 16.22 -28.24
CA ALA A 823 12.38 16.36 -27.04
C ALA A 823 11.98 15.36 -25.94
N LEU A 824 10.69 15.07 -25.77
CA LEU A 824 10.20 14.16 -24.73
C LEU A 824 10.55 12.69 -24.98
N THR A 825 10.49 12.23 -26.23
CA THR A 825 10.93 10.87 -26.58
C THR A 825 12.44 10.70 -26.41
N SER A 826 13.21 11.74 -26.74
CA SER A 826 14.65 11.79 -26.49
C SER A 826 14.97 11.74 -25.00
N ALA A 827 14.33 12.59 -24.18
CA ALA A 827 14.49 12.59 -22.73
C ALA A 827 14.13 11.22 -22.10
N ALA A 828 13.03 10.59 -22.52
CA ALA A 828 12.66 9.27 -22.01
C ALA A 828 13.75 8.20 -22.25
N ARG A 829 14.41 8.22 -23.41
CA ARG A 829 15.54 7.34 -23.70
C ARG A 829 16.77 7.68 -22.86
N MET A 830 17.07 8.97 -22.69
CA MET A 830 18.18 9.43 -21.86
C MET A 830 17.99 8.98 -20.40
N ILE A 831 16.79 9.13 -19.85
CA ILE A 831 16.44 8.70 -18.48
C ILE A 831 16.69 7.21 -18.28
N SER A 832 16.26 6.36 -19.24
CA SER A 832 16.57 4.93 -19.16
C SER A 832 18.07 4.62 -19.21
N ARG A 833 18.85 5.39 -19.99
CA ARG A 833 20.30 5.18 -20.08
C ARG A 833 21.05 5.63 -18.84
N VAL A 834 20.62 6.71 -18.19
CA VAL A 834 21.16 7.17 -16.91
C VAL A 834 21.13 6.04 -15.88
N GLU A 835 19.98 5.35 -15.74
CA GLU A 835 19.82 4.22 -14.82
C GLU A 835 20.75 3.04 -15.18
N GLU A 836 20.83 2.71 -16.47
CA GLU A 836 21.73 1.63 -16.95
C GLU A 836 23.22 1.93 -16.69
N ILE A 837 23.64 3.19 -16.86
CA ILE A 837 25.03 3.63 -16.60
C ILE A 837 25.35 3.50 -15.11
N ALA A 838 24.47 3.97 -14.23
CA ALA A 838 24.68 3.86 -12.79
C ALA A 838 24.71 2.41 -12.32
N LEU A 839 23.78 1.57 -12.78
CA LEU A 839 23.78 0.13 -12.48
C LEU A 839 25.06 -0.57 -12.94
N ALA A 840 25.58 -0.22 -14.12
CA ALA A 840 26.82 -0.79 -14.64
C ALA A 840 28.06 -0.34 -13.85
N ALA A 841 28.05 0.88 -13.35
CA ALA A 841 29.11 1.44 -12.51
C ALA A 841 29.03 1.00 -11.04
N GLY A 842 27.93 0.35 -10.61
CA GLY A 842 27.66 0.07 -9.20
C GLY A 842 27.33 1.33 -8.39
N GLY A 843 26.90 2.40 -9.06
CA GLY A 843 26.47 3.65 -8.46
C GLY A 843 24.96 3.77 -8.32
N LEU A 844 24.53 4.92 -7.84
CA LEU A 844 23.13 5.31 -7.70
C LEU A 844 22.81 6.41 -8.70
N SER A 845 21.58 6.40 -9.21
CA SER A 845 21.07 7.49 -10.03
C SER A 845 19.59 7.71 -9.81
N THR A 846 19.15 8.97 -9.85
CA THR A 846 17.73 9.33 -9.73
C THR A 846 17.38 10.46 -10.68
N VAL A 847 16.24 10.35 -11.37
CA VAL A 847 15.62 11.47 -12.10
C VAL A 847 14.40 11.92 -11.32
N GLY A 848 14.56 12.98 -10.52
CA GLY A 848 13.55 13.44 -9.57
C GLY A 848 12.57 14.47 -10.13
N VAL A 849 12.97 15.23 -11.15
CA VAL A 849 12.16 16.30 -11.75
C VAL A 849 12.20 16.21 -13.26
N ILE A 850 11.03 16.30 -13.91
CA ILE A 850 10.90 16.42 -15.37
C ILE A 850 9.81 17.41 -15.73
N ASN A 851 10.11 18.34 -16.64
CA ASN A 851 9.17 19.30 -17.18
C ASN A 851 9.27 19.31 -18.71
N SER A 852 8.14 19.29 -19.41
CA SER A 852 8.09 19.34 -20.88
C SER A 852 7.28 20.51 -21.39
N TRP A 853 7.60 21.00 -22.57
CA TRP A 853 6.89 22.07 -23.26
C TRP A 853 6.78 21.81 -24.77
N PRO A 854 5.67 22.26 -25.39
CA PRO A 854 4.42 22.65 -24.74
C PRO A 854 3.72 21.42 -24.12
N GLN A 855 3.04 21.62 -22.99
CA GLN A 855 2.23 20.57 -22.33
C GLN A 855 0.88 20.40 -23.04
N SER A 856 0.92 20.10 -24.35
CA SER A 856 -0.27 19.92 -25.18
C SER A 856 -0.21 18.58 -25.93
N PRO A 857 -1.27 17.75 -25.87
CA PRO A 857 -1.34 16.47 -26.58
C PRO A 857 -1.30 16.60 -28.11
N ALA A 858 -1.71 17.75 -28.63
CA ALA A 858 -1.78 18.01 -30.07
C ALA A 858 -0.43 18.44 -30.68
N THR A 859 0.64 18.45 -29.89
CA THR A 859 1.95 18.98 -30.28
C THR A 859 3.09 18.04 -29.92
N VAL A 860 4.08 17.94 -30.79
CA VAL A 860 5.37 17.31 -30.50
C VAL A 860 6.16 18.26 -29.58
N PRO A 861 6.59 17.83 -28.38
CA PRO A 861 7.32 18.69 -27.45
C PRO A 861 8.67 19.14 -28.01
N ASN A 862 8.94 20.44 -27.95
CA ASN A 862 10.19 21.04 -28.40
C ASN A 862 11.20 21.28 -27.28
N LYS A 863 10.80 21.21 -26.01
CA LYS A 863 11.72 21.40 -24.89
C LYS A 863 11.36 20.45 -23.77
N VAL A 864 12.35 19.76 -23.21
CA VAL A 864 12.23 19.03 -21.95
C VAL A 864 13.42 19.37 -21.06
N VAL A 865 13.17 19.66 -19.80
CA VAL A 865 14.19 19.89 -18.78
C VAL A 865 13.97 18.84 -17.70
N PHE A 866 15.01 18.10 -17.35
CA PHE A 866 14.96 17.14 -16.24
C PHE A 866 16.26 17.15 -15.44
N THR A 867 16.17 16.76 -14.17
CA THR A 867 17.34 16.67 -13.27
C THR A 867 17.83 15.24 -13.17
N VAL A 868 19.14 15.06 -13.03
CA VAL A 868 19.79 13.77 -12.81
C VAL A 868 20.68 13.87 -11.58
N ASP A 869 20.37 13.09 -10.55
CA ASP A 869 21.25 12.84 -9.42
C ASP A 869 22.12 11.61 -9.73
N LEU A 870 23.44 11.73 -9.59
CA LEU A 870 24.40 10.64 -9.68
C LEU A 870 25.21 10.56 -8.40
N SER A 871 25.31 9.37 -7.81
CA SER A 871 26.06 9.16 -6.57
C SER A 871 26.89 7.88 -6.62
N HIS A 872 28.11 7.91 -6.09
CA HIS A 872 29.00 6.76 -6.00
C HIS A 872 30.08 6.96 -4.92
N HIS A 873 30.57 5.89 -4.30
CA HIS A 873 31.58 5.95 -3.23
C HIS A 873 32.93 6.53 -3.68
N SER A 874 33.26 6.39 -4.97
CA SER A 874 34.44 7.00 -5.61
C SER A 874 34.02 8.14 -6.53
N THR A 875 34.69 9.29 -6.36
CA THR A 875 34.52 10.48 -7.20
C THR A 875 34.89 10.19 -8.64
N GLU A 876 35.97 9.46 -8.88
CA GLU A 876 36.47 9.15 -10.23
C GLU A 876 35.43 8.33 -11.02
N VAL A 877 34.77 7.38 -10.37
CA VAL A 877 33.72 6.59 -11.00
C VAL A 877 32.47 7.43 -11.26
N ARG A 878 32.06 8.31 -10.32
CA ARG A 878 30.94 9.24 -10.55
C ARG A 878 31.22 10.20 -11.70
N GLU A 879 32.42 10.75 -11.80
CA GLU A 879 32.84 11.59 -12.93
C GLU A 879 32.81 10.80 -14.24
N GLY A 880 33.21 9.52 -14.21
CA GLY A 880 33.01 8.58 -15.32
C GLY A 880 31.53 8.44 -15.71
N MET A 881 30.64 8.27 -14.73
CA MET A 881 29.20 8.20 -14.96
C MET A 881 28.66 9.49 -15.59
N ILE A 882 29.08 10.68 -15.12
CA ILE A 882 28.70 11.96 -15.71
C ILE A 882 29.16 12.04 -17.17
N SER A 883 30.40 11.64 -17.45
CA SER A 883 30.94 11.61 -18.81
C SER A 883 30.13 10.67 -19.72
N ASP A 884 29.79 9.48 -19.24
CA ASP A 884 28.99 8.50 -19.99
C ASP A 884 27.56 9.02 -20.23
N VAL A 885 26.94 9.67 -19.24
CA VAL A 885 25.61 10.30 -19.37
C VAL A 885 25.65 11.42 -20.41
N CYS A 886 26.69 12.26 -20.40
CA CYS A 886 26.86 13.31 -21.39
C CYS A 886 27.01 12.73 -22.81
N ALA A 887 27.85 11.69 -22.97
CA ALA A 887 28.11 11.05 -24.25
C ALA A 887 26.86 10.36 -24.82
N GLU A 888 26.14 9.59 -23.99
CA GLU A 888 24.91 8.90 -24.42
C GLU A 888 23.76 9.90 -24.68
N SER A 889 23.66 10.98 -23.90
CA SER A 889 22.68 12.04 -24.15
C SER A 889 22.95 12.73 -25.48
N ALA A 890 24.21 13.05 -25.79
CA ALA A 890 24.58 13.62 -27.09
C ALA A 890 24.24 12.65 -28.25
N ARG A 891 24.53 11.36 -28.11
CA ARG A 891 24.21 10.33 -29.11
C ARG A 891 22.70 10.22 -29.36
N ILE A 892 21.90 10.15 -28.29
CA ILE A 892 20.44 10.05 -28.39
C ILE A 892 19.83 11.30 -29.01
N ALA A 893 20.31 12.48 -28.63
CA ALA A 893 19.87 13.74 -29.20
C ALA A 893 20.08 13.74 -30.72
N GLN A 894 21.28 13.35 -31.18
CA GLN A 894 21.61 13.26 -32.60
C GLN A 894 20.71 12.26 -33.35
N GLU A 895 20.51 11.05 -32.83
CA GLU A 895 19.65 10.03 -33.44
C GLU A 895 18.19 10.48 -33.61
N ASN A 896 17.72 11.31 -32.67
CA ASN A 896 16.35 11.83 -32.67
C ASN A 896 16.24 13.26 -33.22
N LYS A 897 17.27 13.78 -33.89
CA LYS A 897 17.27 15.13 -34.50
C LYS A 897 17.00 16.26 -33.50
N CYS A 898 17.39 16.05 -32.25
CA CYS A 898 17.31 17.00 -31.15
C CYS A 898 18.73 17.52 -30.81
N THR A 899 18.81 18.60 -30.03
CA THR A 899 20.03 19.01 -29.34
C THR A 899 19.86 18.86 -27.83
N VAL A 900 20.97 18.80 -27.10
CA VAL A 900 20.95 18.64 -25.65
C VAL A 900 22.00 19.53 -25.00
N GLU A 901 21.64 20.12 -23.88
CA GLU A 901 22.50 20.89 -22.99
C GLU A 901 22.52 20.16 -21.64
N VAL A 902 23.71 19.99 -21.06
CA VAL A 902 23.90 19.34 -19.76
C VAL A 902 24.67 20.32 -18.89
N GLU A 903 24.06 20.71 -17.77
CA GLU A 903 24.64 21.63 -16.79
C GLU A 903 24.92 20.87 -15.49
N ASP A 904 26.14 20.97 -14.96
CA ASP A 904 26.47 20.50 -13.61
C ASP A 904 26.10 21.62 -12.62
N ILE A 905 25.05 21.40 -11.84
CA ILE A 905 24.50 22.43 -10.93
C ILE A 905 24.96 22.25 -9.49
N TRP A 906 25.44 21.06 -9.12
CA TRP A 906 25.93 20.78 -7.78
C TRP A 906 26.86 19.57 -7.78
N ASN A 907 27.99 19.71 -7.11
CA ASN A 907 29.03 18.70 -7.11
C ASN A 907 29.66 18.59 -5.72
N SER A 908 29.56 17.41 -5.11
CA SER A 908 30.18 17.06 -3.85
C SER A 908 31.09 15.83 -4.05
N PRO A 909 32.42 16.00 -4.01
CA PRO A 909 33.36 14.88 -4.01
C PRO A 909 33.14 13.95 -2.80
N ALA A 910 33.58 12.70 -2.93
CA ALA A 910 33.62 11.77 -1.81
C ALA A 910 34.53 12.31 -0.71
N VAL A 911 34.05 12.25 0.53
CA VAL A 911 34.80 12.66 1.72
C VAL A 911 35.23 11.42 2.48
N GLN A 912 36.50 11.39 2.89
CA GLN A 912 36.99 10.43 3.87
C GLN A 912 37.11 11.10 5.23
N PHE A 913 36.58 10.43 6.25
CA PHE A 913 36.69 10.87 7.63
C PHE A 913 38.06 10.54 8.22
N HIS A 914 38.39 11.18 9.34
CA HIS A 914 39.72 11.06 9.94
C HIS A 914 39.88 9.71 10.63
N ASP A 915 40.96 8.98 10.31
CA ASP A 915 41.19 7.60 10.78
C ASP A 915 41.13 7.45 12.31
N ASP A 916 41.71 8.39 13.06
CA ASP A 916 41.64 8.36 14.53
C ASP A 916 40.20 8.48 15.06
N CYS A 917 39.37 9.33 14.45
CA CYS A 917 37.98 9.50 14.85
C CYS A 917 37.15 8.25 14.47
N ILE A 918 37.41 7.66 13.31
CA ILE A 918 36.84 6.36 12.91
C ILE A 918 37.27 5.28 13.91
N GLY A 919 38.53 5.29 14.34
CA GLY A 919 39.10 4.45 15.39
C GLY A 919 38.30 4.53 16.69
N CYS A 920 38.11 5.74 17.22
CA CYS A 920 37.35 5.97 18.45
C CYS A 920 35.91 5.44 18.35
N VAL A 921 35.22 5.72 17.24
CA VAL A 921 33.85 5.25 17.00
C VAL A 921 33.80 3.73 16.93
N ARG A 922 34.75 3.11 16.20
CA ARG A 922 34.84 1.65 16.05
C ARG A 922 35.07 0.96 17.39
N GLU A 923 36.01 1.45 18.20
CA GLU A 923 36.29 0.90 19.52
C GLU A 923 35.10 1.05 20.47
N ALA A 924 34.46 2.21 20.49
CA ALA A 924 33.25 2.44 21.28
C ALA A 924 32.08 1.53 20.86
N ALA A 925 31.86 1.38 19.55
CA ALA A 925 30.81 0.52 19.01
C ALA A 925 31.05 -0.95 19.37
N ARG A 926 32.28 -1.46 19.16
CA ARG A 926 32.67 -2.83 19.52
C ARG A 926 32.49 -3.11 21.01
N GLY A 927 32.92 -2.19 21.86
CA GLY A 927 32.78 -2.31 23.31
C GLY A 927 31.32 -2.27 23.79
N THR A 928 30.42 -1.65 23.03
CA THR A 928 29.01 -1.46 23.41
C THR A 928 28.10 -2.56 22.88
N VAL A 929 28.22 -2.93 21.61
CA VAL A 929 27.30 -3.86 20.94
C VAL A 929 27.94 -5.17 20.48
N GLY A 930 29.27 -5.33 20.58
CA GLY A 930 29.99 -6.49 20.06
C GLY A 930 30.31 -6.37 18.57
N GLU A 931 31.43 -6.96 18.15
CA GLU A 931 31.96 -6.90 16.77
C GLU A 931 30.92 -7.31 15.72
N GLU A 932 30.13 -8.33 16.02
CA GLU A 932 29.15 -8.92 15.13
C GLU A 932 27.99 -7.97 14.80
N ASN A 933 27.76 -6.95 15.63
CA ASN A 933 26.69 -5.96 15.48
C ASN A 933 27.17 -4.63 14.88
N VAL A 934 28.46 -4.54 14.51
CA VAL A 934 29.08 -3.36 13.90
C VAL A 934 29.28 -3.57 12.39
N LYS A 935 29.12 -2.50 11.61
CA LYS A 935 29.44 -2.47 10.18
C LYS A 935 30.15 -1.18 9.82
N GLU A 936 31.27 -1.28 9.09
CA GLU A 936 31.84 -0.10 8.44
C GLU A 936 31.07 0.24 7.17
N MET A 937 30.76 1.52 6.98
CA MET A 937 29.97 1.98 5.84
C MET A 937 30.30 3.41 5.44
N MET A 938 29.89 3.80 4.23
CA MET A 938 29.85 5.21 3.82
C MET A 938 28.43 5.75 3.98
N SER A 939 28.29 7.02 4.34
CA SER A 939 26.99 7.68 4.31
C SER A 939 26.55 7.91 2.86
N GLY A 940 25.27 7.64 2.60
CA GLY A 940 24.64 7.90 1.33
C GLY A 940 24.14 9.34 1.16
N ALA A 941 24.02 10.09 2.26
CA ALA A 941 23.52 11.46 2.30
C ALA A 941 24.61 12.45 2.72
N GLY A 942 24.43 13.71 2.34
CA GLY A 942 25.22 14.82 2.89
C GLY A 942 24.83 15.08 4.34
N HIS A 943 25.80 15.53 5.14
CA HIS A 943 25.61 15.97 6.52
C HIS A 943 26.57 17.14 6.78
N ASP A 944 26.33 17.92 7.83
CA ASP A 944 27.24 19.01 8.23
C ASP A 944 28.68 18.53 8.45
N SER A 945 28.86 17.27 8.87
CA SER A 945 30.17 16.62 9.02
C SER A 945 31.03 16.63 7.75
N VAL A 946 30.42 16.72 6.56
CA VAL A 946 31.13 16.90 5.27
C VAL A 946 31.93 18.20 5.24
N HIS A 947 31.42 19.25 5.87
CA HIS A 947 32.07 20.55 5.93
C HIS A 947 33.02 20.66 7.13
N THR A 948 32.69 20.03 8.26
CA THR A 948 33.61 20.02 9.42
C THR A 948 34.90 19.23 9.14
N SER A 949 34.82 18.16 8.33
CA SER A 949 35.99 17.35 7.96
C SER A 949 37.07 18.13 7.21
N ASP A 950 36.72 19.25 6.57
CA ASP A 950 37.71 20.11 5.90
C ASP A 950 38.62 20.85 6.88
N LYS A 951 38.17 21.03 8.13
CA LYS A 951 38.81 21.93 9.12
C LYS A 951 39.23 21.23 10.41
N CYS A 952 38.62 20.09 10.74
CA CYS A 952 38.96 19.33 11.94
C CYS A 952 38.76 17.82 11.75
N PRO A 953 39.47 16.97 12.52
CA PRO A 953 39.23 15.54 12.56
C PRO A 953 37.74 15.24 12.82
N THR A 954 37.08 14.60 11.86
CA THR A 954 35.64 14.35 11.91
C THR A 954 35.34 12.88 11.66
N SER A 955 34.31 12.33 12.30
CA SER A 955 33.72 11.03 11.97
C SER A 955 32.23 11.02 12.33
N MET A 956 31.49 10.03 11.81
CA MET A 956 30.09 9.83 12.13
C MET A 956 29.82 8.39 12.57
N PHE A 957 28.67 8.20 13.22
CA PHE A 957 28.12 6.88 13.43
C PHE A 957 26.62 6.87 13.17
N ALA A 958 26.17 5.80 12.51
CA ALA A 958 24.80 5.60 12.09
C ALA A 958 24.12 4.55 12.98
N LEU A 959 22.85 4.78 13.33
CA LEU A 959 22.01 3.74 13.92
C LEU A 959 21.11 3.11 12.86
N GLY A 960 21.01 1.78 12.94
CA GLY A 960 20.07 1.03 12.12
C GLY A 960 18.64 1.44 12.47
N ALA A 961 17.91 1.96 11.49
CA ALA A 961 16.51 2.27 11.68
C ALA A 961 15.73 0.95 11.69
N GLN A 962 15.52 0.32 12.84
CA GLN A 962 14.65 -0.88 12.96
C GLN A 962 13.17 -0.61 12.60
N VAL A 963 12.91 0.59 12.10
CA VAL A 963 11.65 1.25 11.88
C VAL A 963 11.98 2.49 11.04
N LEU A 964 11.81 2.45 9.71
CA LEU A 964 11.62 3.67 8.90
C LEU A 964 10.28 4.39 9.24
N LEU A 965 9.84 4.39 10.52
CA LEU A 965 8.78 5.29 11.02
C LEU A 965 9.40 6.65 11.31
N ASN A 966 9.56 7.38 10.24
CA ASN A 966 8.91 8.67 9.98
C ASN A 966 9.70 9.33 8.86
N SER A 967 9.89 8.59 7.78
CA SER A 967 10.64 9.01 6.61
C SER A 967 10.27 10.42 6.14
N VAL A 968 11.31 11.14 5.72
CA VAL A 968 11.26 12.16 4.66
C VAL A 968 10.48 11.67 3.42
N LEU A 969 10.33 10.36 3.16
CA LEU A 969 9.43 9.77 2.16
C LEU A 969 8.85 8.40 2.59
N ARG A 970 7.53 8.35 2.82
CA ARG A 970 6.75 7.23 3.41
C ARG A 970 7.21 5.80 3.01
N TYR A 971 7.31 4.91 4.01
CA TYR A 971 7.23 3.45 3.82
C TYR A 971 6.26 2.76 4.81
N ASP A 972 5.64 1.68 4.30
CA ASP A 972 4.55 0.78 4.76
C ASP A 972 4.17 0.73 6.28
N ASP A 973 2.86 0.77 6.56
CA ASP A 973 2.21 0.72 7.88
C ASP A 973 2.32 -0.66 8.61
N LYS A 974 3.22 -1.55 8.16
CA LYS A 974 3.38 -2.93 8.65
C LYS A 974 4.40 -3.12 9.77
N LEU A 975 5.18 -2.10 10.12
CA LEU A 975 6.25 -2.24 11.12
C LEU A 975 5.90 -1.73 12.54
N LYS A 976 4.67 -1.21 12.76
CA LYS A 976 4.16 -0.76 14.08
C LYS A 976 4.07 -1.85 15.18
N LYS A 977 4.57 -3.06 14.97
CA LYS A 977 4.50 -4.19 15.92
C LYS A 977 5.84 -4.64 16.53
N ARG A 978 6.95 -3.97 16.25
CA ARG A 978 8.20 -4.20 17.00
C ARG A 978 8.44 -3.01 17.92
N GLY A 979 8.03 -3.19 19.17
CA GLY A 979 8.36 -2.28 20.25
C GLY A 979 9.85 -2.32 20.56
N THR A 980 10.30 -1.22 21.16
CA THR A 980 11.62 -0.94 21.73
C THR A 980 12.81 -0.96 20.77
N ILE A 981 13.38 0.22 20.54
CA ILE A 981 14.81 0.36 20.23
C ILE A 981 15.56 -0.13 21.49
N PRO A 982 16.46 -1.12 21.39
CA PRO A 982 17.42 -1.42 22.45
C PRO A 982 18.61 -0.46 22.42
#